data_AF-A0A970NN95-F1
#
_entry.id   AF-A0A970NN95-F1
#
_cell.length_a   1.000
_cell.length_b   1.000
_cell.length_c   1.000
_cell.angle_alpha   90.00
_cell.angle_beta   90.00
_cell.angle_gamma   90.00
#
_symmetry.space_group_name_H-M   'P 1'
#
loop_
_entity.id
_entity.type
_entity.pdbx_description
1 polymer ?
#
loop_
_entity_poly.entity_id
_entity_poly.type
_entity_poly.pdbx_seq_one_letter_code
_entity_poly.pdbx_strand_id
1 'polypeptide(L)'
;MRVAILATVALLAAATAASAQAPLLHYSFDGDPAGQCLDLSGSELHATAGGSTVDSPLGQAMFFDGTADTVVRVELPPEARFGAGSWSFLAWLRPERLAIDDTQNQRRVFSYGAFPEANLVIDVMASGQVTSYFCYRGEDGEVVSMGASSALSVAEGEWAHVGLTCDREAREVSIYVNGYSVGAAAMPEEFDGDFSAYGELTLGSGWHNYWGLMDEAFVYRRALSPQEVREAFRMHADEFGVSESPLTLAAERRDRLEAAMTAAMEAWAEGDFPRVREECARITEDEGLEPQLRSYAHLIAAQSYSVEGDEAAARAEYARIARRAEYPFVHRMEAEDLSGEPRSTRTEPPQVQGYAAEVFVARDGNDAGVGAREFPLASLTAARDRVRALRAEGVTGAIAVQIAPGEYRVTETLELGPEDSGTEEGPVVYRADGGPVVLYGGVRLDGFEEVRDPAVLSRLPEEGRAHVVQCDLNALGINDYGELRVRGCGQPPAPPTLELYVDGQPMTIARWPNEGFVRIAELVEPGSRDQGVPSAFRYLDDRHERWLDAEDGWLFGYFRWLWADGTAKIGGIDPETDVLTTAEAYQYGGGGMSNDQGIMYYAFNLLEELDAPGEWYLNRDTGMLYLYPPTDFAEAVAEIGLFSEPMILAEDVSHVRFEGLTLDLGRYRGMALWDCSDCAIVGCTVSRMADNGIMVHRGQRCTIHSCDVHTIGRRALEVTGGDRETLEPGGNLVENCRIHSCGRIDRTYTPAIQLEGVGNRVVHNLMYDVPSSAMRIEGNDHLVANNEFHSVVLESDDQGAIDIYGNPTYRGMVFRHNYFHDLGNLDPTSGVHGQAGIRFDDAISGMVVYGNLFERSANGNFGGVQMNSGRDNIMDGNAFLDCSIGISGGYYAGNSVWQTLRSGQAPDGFYLTDLYLERYPEMARMLEEPALSFAWRNVFWRCGRVASNPGGLEMIGNQVLDQDAPMPDVTQPLPGFRPIPLDDIGLYNGRYRSDAK
;
A
#
# COMPACT_ATOMS: atom_id res chain seq x y z
N MET A 1 54.39 23.32 -50.85
CA MET A 1 53.22 24.16 -51.24
C MET A 1 51.88 23.49 -50.90
N ARG A 2 51.78 22.71 -49.81
CA ARG A 2 50.54 22.07 -49.32
C ARG A 2 50.30 22.23 -47.80
N VAL A 3 51.19 22.92 -47.08
CA VAL A 3 51.06 23.19 -45.63
C VAL A 3 50.49 24.59 -45.35
N ALA A 4 50.48 25.50 -46.34
CA ALA A 4 49.98 26.87 -46.20
C ALA A 4 48.49 27.05 -46.59
N ILE A 5 47.80 25.98 -47.03
CA ILE A 5 46.38 26.05 -47.44
C ILE A 5 45.45 25.43 -46.38
N LEU A 6 45.95 24.51 -45.54
CA LEU A 6 45.16 23.92 -44.44
C LEU A 6 45.05 24.83 -43.21
N ALA A 7 46.04 25.68 -42.94
CA ALA A 7 45.96 26.65 -41.85
C ALA A 7 44.93 27.77 -42.12
N THR A 8 44.75 28.16 -43.38
CA THR A 8 43.81 29.22 -43.76
C THR A 8 42.36 28.74 -43.78
N VAL A 9 42.11 27.45 -44.10
CA VAL A 9 40.76 26.86 -44.05
C VAL A 9 40.34 26.52 -42.61
N ALA A 10 41.28 26.16 -41.73
CA ALA A 10 40.99 25.99 -40.30
C ALA A 10 40.74 27.31 -39.56
N LEU A 11 41.43 28.40 -39.92
CA LEU A 11 41.15 29.74 -39.39
C LEU A 11 39.84 30.35 -39.92
N LEU A 12 39.44 30.04 -41.17
CA LEU A 12 38.14 30.46 -41.70
C LEU A 12 36.97 29.64 -41.09
N ALA A 13 37.16 28.34 -40.82
CA ALA A 13 36.16 27.52 -40.14
C ALA A 13 36.02 27.88 -38.65
N ALA A 14 37.12 28.21 -37.97
CA ALA A 14 37.10 28.71 -36.59
C ALA A 14 36.52 30.13 -36.49
N ALA A 15 36.69 30.98 -37.50
CA ALA A 15 36.05 32.30 -37.54
C ALA A 15 34.54 32.21 -37.83
N THR A 16 34.08 31.24 -38.64
CA THR A 16 32.64 30.99 -38.86
C THR A 16 31.97 30.23 -37.70
N ALA A 17 32.72 29.44 -36.92
CA ALA A 17 32.21 28.81 -35.70
C ALA A 17 32.21 29.78 -34.51
N ALA A 18 33.21 30.67 -34.41
CA ALA A 18 33.24 31.73 -33.41
C ALA A 18 32.09 32.74 -33.59
N SER A 19 31.62 32.97 -34.82
CA SER A 19 30.45 33.83 -35.07
C SER A 19 29.11 33.16 -34.75
N ALA A 20 29.07 31.85 -34.50
CA ALA A 20 27.83 31.13 -34.15
C ALA A 20 27.56 31.10 -32.63
N GLN A 21 28.57 31.44 -31.81
CA GLN A 21 28.43 31.53 -30.34
C GLN A 21 28.22 32.95 -29.83
N ALA A 22 28.55 33.97 -30.61
CA ALA A 22 28.43 35.37 -30.20
C ALA A 22 26.95 35.81 -30.06
N PRO A 23 26.63 36.71 -29.12
CA PRO A 23 25.31 37.32 -29.04
C PRO A 23 25.02 38.14 -30.31
N LEU A 24 23.73 38.32 -30.60
CA LEU A 24 23.23 39.29 -31.59
C LEU A 24 23.43 40.73 -31.09
N LEU A 25 23.18 40.95 -29.80
CA LEU A 25 23.31 42.24 -29.12
C LEU A 25 24.04 42.05 -27.79
N HIS A 26 24.94 42.97 -27.48
CA HIS A 26 25.51 43.10 -26.13
C HIS A 26 25.60 44.59 -25.77
N TYR A 27 24.82 44.99 -24.76
CA TYR A 27 24.81 46.35 -24.23
C TYR A 27 25.27 46.33 -22.77
N SER A 28 26.49 46.80 -22.50
CA SER A 28 26.99 46.98 -21.13
C SER A 28 26.66 48.35 -20.55
N PHE A 29 26.30 49.34 -21.38
CA PHE A 29 26.04 50.73 -20.99
C PHE A 29 27.26 51.53 -20.47
N ASP A 30 28.46 50.96 -20.55
CA ASP A 30 29.69 51.55 -20.02
C ASP A 30 30.30 52.62 -20.92
N GLY A 31 30.35 53.86 -20.44
CA GLY A 31 31.02 54.95 -21.15
C GLY A 31 30.32 55.32 -22.47
N ASP A 32 29.07 54.93 -22.64
CA ASP A 32 28.26 55.21 -23.82
C ASP A 32 28.03 56.72 -24.01
N PRO A 33 28.06 57.23 -25.25
CA PRO A 33 27.70 58.62 -25.51
C PRO A 33 26.25 58.92 -25.11
N ALA A 34 26.01 60.11 -24.57
CA ALA A 34 24.67 60.53 -24.14
C ALA A 34 23.62 60.33 -25.25
N GLY A 35 22.54 59.60 -24.94
CA GLY A 35 21.44 59.29 -25.85
C GLY A 35 21.68 58.09 -26.78
N GLN A 36 22.81 57.40 -26.66
CA GLN A 36 23.15 56.21 -27.44
C GLN A 36 23.51 55.06 -26.49
N CYS A 37 23.39 53.84 -27.01
CA CYS A 37 23.95 52.65 -26.39
C CYS A 37 24.73 51.86 -27.44
N LEU A 38 26.00 51.56 -27.16
CA LEU A 38 26.89 50.93 -28.12
C LEU A 38 26.77 49.39 -28.04
N ASP A 39 26.57 48.74 -29.20
CA ASP A 39 26.64 47.29 -29.31
C ASP A 39 28.09 46.79 -29.25
N LEU A 40 28.37 45.89 -28.31
CA LEU A 40 29.67 45.24 -28.11
C LEU A 40 29.73 43.83 -28.71
N SER A 41 28.62 43.31 -29.26
CA SER A 41 28.57 41.96 -29.84
C SER A 41 29.36 41.81 -31.14
N GLY A 42 29.66 42.93 -31.80
CA GLY A 42 30.24 42.98 -33.14
C GLY A 42 29.21 43.05 -34.27
N SER A 43 27.92 43.15 -33.97
CA SER A 43 26.83 43.30 -34.96
C SER A 43 26.61 44.75 -35.40
N GLU A 44 27.27 45.72 -34.74
CA GLU A 44 27.15 47.18 -34.98
C GLU A 44 25.71 47.71 -34.81
N LEU A 45 24.89 47.02 -34.01
CA LEU A 45 23.49 47.34 -33.76
C LEU A 45 23.34 48.35 -32.62
N HIS A 46 23.89 49.55 -32.79
CA HIS A 46 23.80 50.61 -31.78
C HIS A 46 22.34 51.06 -31.56
N ALA A 47 21.96 51.23 -30.28
CA ALA A 47 20.62 51.65 -29.89
C ALA A 47 20.55 53.14 -29.54
N THR A 48 19.35 53.71 -29.65
CA THR A 48 19.04 55.01 -29.02
C THR A 48 18.57 54.77 -27.60
N ALA A 49 19.12 55.51 -26.63
CA ALA A 49 18.78 55.37 -25.22
C ALA A 49 18.08 56.62 -24.69
N GLY A 50 16.90 56.45 -24.11
CA GLY A 50 16.16 57.53 -23.46
C GLY A 50 16.48 57.75 -21.97
N GLY A 51 17.12 56.77 -21.33
CA GLY A 51 17.52 56.82 -19.92
C GLY A 51 18.88 57.46 -19.68
N SER A 52 19.20 57.69 -18.40
CA SER A 52 20.53 58.09 -17.94
C SER A 52 21.30 56.88 -17.43
N THR A 53 22.62 56.86 -17.61
CA THR A 53 23.47 55.84 -16.99
C THR A 53 23.82 56.24 -15.55
N VAL A 54 23.96 55.25 -14.66
CA VAL A 54 24.38 55.41 -13.26
C VAL A 54 25.43 54.36 -12.91
N ASP A 55 26.22 54.58 -11.86
CA ASP A 55 27.27 53.64 -11.46
C ASP A 55 26.70 52.26 -11.10
N SER A 56 27.36 51.21 -11.58
CA SER A 56 27.03 49.80 -11.40
C SER A 56 28.28 49.01 -10.99
N PRO A 57 28.19 47.83 -10.36
CA PRO A 57 29.36 47.01 -10.03
C PRO A 57 30.32 46.73 -11.19
N LEU A 58 29.82 46.69 -12.43
CA LEU A 58 30.64 46.49 -13.64
C LEU A 58 30.87 47.76 -14.47
N GLY A 59 30.67 48.94 -13.87
CA GLY A 59 30.89 50.22 -14.55
C GLY A 59 29.66 51.10 -14.45
N GLN A 60 28.80 51.07 -15.47
CA GLN A 60 27.57 51.85 -15.54
C GLN A 60 26.39 51.00 -15.98
N ALA A 61 25.22 51.22 -15.39
CA ALA A 61 23.96 50.59 -15.78
C ALA A 61 22.98 51.63 -16.34
N MET A 62 22.07 51.19 -17.21
CA MET A 62 20.97 52.02 -17.70
C MET A 62 19.87 52.13 -16.63
N PHE A 63 19.47 53.36 -16.28
CA PHE A 63 18.33 53.60 -15.39
C PHE A 63 17.04 53.83 -16.19
N PHE A 64 16.03 53.01 -15.87
CA PHE A 64 14.66 53.14 -16.35
C PHE A 64 13.79 53.69 -15.22
N ASP A 65 13.01 54.73 -15.50
CA ASP A 65 12.19 55.45 -14.50
C ASP A 65 10.71 55.04 -14.51
N GLY A 66 10.37 53.97 -15.23
CA GLY A 66 9.00 53.50 -15.39
C GLY A 66 8.14 54.31 -16.37
N THR A 67 8.70 55.32 -17.05
CA THR A 67 8.01 56.11 -18.07
C THR A 67 8.44 55.72 -19.48
N ALA A 68 7.64 56.06 -20.50
CA ALA A 68 7.97 55.78 -21.90
C ALA A 68 9.22 56.52 -22.42
N ASP A 69 9.73 57.50 -21.67
CA ASP A 69 10.86 58.33 -22.06
C ASP A 69 12.22 57.64 -21.83
N THR A 70 12.29 56.61 -20.98
CA THR A 70 13.56 55.96 -20.59
C THR A 70 13.84 54.63 -21.31
N VAL A 71 13.28 54.43 -22.50
CA VAL A 71 13.41 53.17 -23.28
C VAL A 71 14.70 53.14 -24.10
N VAL A 72 15.35 51.97 -24.21
CA VAL A 72 16.45 51.72 -25.17
C VAL A 72 15.86 51.04 -26.40
N ARG A 73 16.08 51.60 -27.59
CA ARG A 73 15.46 51.16 -28.85
C ARG A 73 16.49 50.88 -29.93
N VAL A 74 16.34 49.75 -30.60
CA VAL A 74 17.11 49.38 -31.79
C VAL A 74 16.18 48.81 -32.87
N GLU A 75 16.41 49.17 -34.12
CA GLU A 75 15.71 48.60 -35.27
C GLU A 75 16.59 47.52 -35.89
N LEU A 76 16.13 46.27 -35.82
CA LEU A 76 16.84 45.13 -36.38
C LEU A 76 16.67 45.06 -37.90
N PRO A 77 17.78 45.01 -38.68
CA PRO A 77 17.69 44.78 -40.11
C PRO A 77 17.12 43.37 -40.40
N PRO A 78 16.51 43.13 -41.57
CA PRO A 78 15.78 41.90 -41.87
C PRO A 78 16.55 40.60 -41.54
N GLU A 79 17.85 40.56 -41.79
CA GLU A 79 18.74 39.42 -41.53
C GLU A 79 19.04 39.17 -40.05
N ALA A 80 18.77 40.14 -39.18
CA ALA A 80 18.99 40.10 -37.72
C ALA A 80 17.71 39.83 -36.92
N ARG A 81 16.54 39.82 -37.57
CA ARG A 81 15.24 39.55 -36.94
C ARG A 81 15.13 38.11 -36.46
N PHE A 82 14.27 37.84 -35.47
CA PHE A 82 14.19 36.52 -34.82
C PHE A 82 13.61 35.42 -35.71
N GLY A 83 12.73 35.77 -36.65
CA GLY A 83 12.16 34.78 -37.56
C GLY A 83 11.34 33.71 -36.82
N ALA A 84 11.40 32.47 -37.31
CA ALA A 84 10.81 31.29 -36.65
C ALA A 84 11.81 30.50 -35.77
N GLY A 85 13.03 31.03 -35.57
CA GLY A 85 14.10 30.33 -34.85
C GLY A 85 14.08 30.53 -33.33
N SER A 86 14.86 29.71 -32.62
CA SER A 86 15.10 29.85 -31.18
C SER A 86 15.85 31.14 -30.85
N TRP A 87 15.64 31.67 -29.63
CA TRP A 87 16.31 32.88 -29.16
C TRP A 87 16.47 32.88 -27.65
N SER A 88 17.39 33.71 -27.15
CA SER A 88 17.58 33.89 -25.72
C SER A 88 17.84 35.36 -25.37
N PHE A 89 17.44 35.75 -24.17
CA PHE A 89 17.72 37.06 -23.58
C PHE A 89 18.35 36.86 -22.21
N LEU A 90 19.41 37.61 -21.89
CA LEU A 90 20.02 37.67 -20.56
C LEU A 90 20.22 39.13 -20.16
N ALA A 91 20.01 39.49 -18.90
CA ALA A 91 20.41 40.79 -18.36
C ALA A 91 20.57 40.73 -16.84
N TRP A 92 21.42 41.62 -16.31
CA TRP A 92 21.42 41.94 -14.89
C TRP A 92 20.39 43.03 -14.62
N LEU A 93 19.47 42.77 -13.70
CA LEU A 93 18.37 43.66 -13.34
C LEU A 93 18.46 44.02 -11.86
N ARG A 94 18.19 45.27 -11.52
CA ARG A 94 17.94 45.72 -10.15
C ARG A 94 16.68 46.57 -10.12
N PRO A 95 15.50 45.94 -9.92
CA PRO A 95 14.23 46.65 -9.88
C PRO A 95 14.23 47.67 -8.76
N GLU A 96 13.79 48.90 -9.01
CA GLU A 96 13.61 49.91 -7.96
C GLU A 96 12.13 50.05 -7.58
N ARG A 97 11.22 49.69 -8.50
CA ARG A 97 9.78 49.66 -8.24
C ARG A 97 9.04 48.71 -9.18
N LEU A 98 8.53 47.61 -8.65
CA LEU A 98 7.77 46.62 -9.41
C LEU A 98 6.29 47.00 -9.50
N ALA A 99 5.67 47.41 -8.39
CA ALA A 99 4.24 47.71 -8.38
C ALA A 99 3.88 48.92 -9.28
N ILE A 100 2.76 48.79 -9.98
CA ILE A 100 2.11 49.87 -10.74
C ILE A 100 0.61 49.89 -10.41
N ASP A 101 0.02 51.08 -10.42
CA ASP A 101 -1.43 51.26 -10.21
C ASP A 101 -2.20 50.92 -11.50
N ASP A 102 -2.16 49.64 -11.88
CA ASP A 102 -2.85 49.06 -13.03
C ASP A 102 -3.26 47.62 -12.72
N THR A 103 -4.37 47.17 -13.30
CA THR A 103 -4.90 45.81 -13.17
C THR A 103 -3.93 44.70 -13.62
N GLN A 104 -3.05 44.96 -14.60
CA GLN A 104 -2.06 43.95 -15.05
C GLN A 104 -0.80 43.93 -14.19
N ASN A 105 -0.54 45.00 -13.43
CA ASN A 105 0.48 45.12 -12.39
C ASN A 105 1.86 44.49 -12.74
N GLN A 106 2.36 44.83 -13.93
CA GLN A 106 3.58 44.29 -14.51
C GLN A 106 4.53 45.39 -14.99
N ARG A 107 5.82 45.06 -15.12
CA ARG A 107 6.89 45.94 -15.61
C ARG A 107 7.61 45.28 -16.77
N ARG A 108 7.54 45.89 -17.96
CA ARG A 108 8.14 45.33 -19.17
C ARG A 108 9.62 45.63 -19.27
N VAL A 109 10.42 44.57 -19.28
CA VAL A 109 11.89 44.60 -19.34
C VAL A 109 12.37 44.47 -20.77
N PHE A 110 11.70 43.66 -21.59
CA PHE A 110 12.05 43.41 -22.97
C PHE A 110 10.78 43.38 -23.83
N SER A 111 10.85 43.98 -25.02
CA SER A 111 9.79 43.93 -26.03
C SER A 111 10.37 43.78 -27.42
N TYR A 112 9.76 42.94 -28.24
CA TYR A 112 10.07 42.85 -29.66
C TYR A 112 8.79 42.68 -30.48
N GLY A 113 8.67 43.49 -31.54
CA GLY A 113 7.57 43.42 -32.48
C GLY A 113 6.33 44.23 -32.09
N ALA A 114 5.17 43.83 -32.61
CA ALA A 114 3.92 44.59 -32.50
C ALA A 114 2.74 43.68 -32.11
N PHE A 115 2.06 44.01 -31.02
CA PHE A 115 0.89 43.27 -30.56
C PHE A 115 -0.36 43.60 -31.42
N PRO A 116 -1.22 42.61 -31.74
CA PRO A 116 -1.05 41.17 -31.51
C PRO A 116 -0.38 40.44 -32.70
N GLU A 117 0.07 41.18 -33.71
CA GLU A 117 0.50 40.65 -35.01
C GLU A 117 1.72 39.73 -34.93
N ALA A 118 2.76 40.13 -34.19
CA ALA A 118 3.90 39.29 -33.80
C ALA A 118 4.66 40.01 -32.69
N ASN A 119 4.54 39.53 -31.45
CA ASN A 119 5.03 40.21 -30.26
C ASN A 119 5.68 39.22 -29.27
N LEU A 120 6.86 39.58 -28.77
CA LEU A 120 7.59 38.84 -27.75
C LEU A 120 7.93 39.76 -26.60
N VAL A 121 7.53 39.42 -25.37
CA VAL A 121 7.79 40.28 -24.21
C VAL A 121 8.27 39.49 -23.01
N ILE A 122 9.07 40.16 -22.19
CA ILE A 122 9.48 39.70 -20.86
C ILE A 122 9.06 40.79 -19.87
N ASP A 123 8.27 40.37 -18.88
CA ASP A 123 7.68 41.22 -17.88
C ASP A 123 8.12 40.76 -16.48
N VAL A 124 8.13 41.67 -15.51
CA VAL A 124 8.30 41.36 -14.09
C VAL A 124 7.05 41.83 -13.36
N MET A 125 6.37 40.91 -12.69
CA MET A 125 5.15 41.18 -11.93
C MET A 125 5.46 41.92 -10.63
N ALA A 126 4.45 42.55 -10.03
CA ALA A 126 4.59 43.16 -8.70
C ALA A 126 5.04 42.18 -7.58
N SER A 127 4.84 40.88 -7.77
CA SER A 127 5.35 39.82 -6.88
C SER A 127 6.85 39.53 -7.05
N GLY A 128 7.52 40.17 -8.01
CA GLY A 128 8.88 39.84 -8.41
C GLY A 128 8.99 38.68 -9.39
N GLN A 129 7.89 37.99 -9.70
CA GLN A 129 7.89 36.89 -10.65
C GLN A 129 8.23 37.39 -12.06
N VAL A 130 9.16 36.73 -12.74
CA VAL A 130 9.50 37.01 -14.14
C VAL A 130 8.57 36.19 -15.03
N THR A 131 7.95 36.84 -16.00
CA THR A 131 7.00 36.22 -16.91
C THR A 131 7.33 36.55 -18.36
N SER A 132 6.83 35.74 -19.27
CA SER A 132 6.89 36.02 -20.70
C SER A 132 5.52 35.85 -21.34
N TYR A 133 5.29 36.63 -22.40
CA TYR A 133 4.10 36.50 -23.24
C TYR A 133 4.49 36.65 -24.70
N PHE A 134 4.14 35.64 -25.50
CA PHE A 134 4.44 35.59 -26.91
C PHE A 134 3.14 35.43 -27.68
N CYS A 135 2.95 36.20 -28.75
CA CYS A 135 1.80 36.03 -29.63
C CYS A 135 2.11 36.37 -31.08
N TYR A 136 1.33 35.80 -31.99
CA TYR A 136 1.29 36.21 -33.39
C TYR A 136 -0.10 35.98 -33.98
N ARG A 137 -0.40 36.64 -35.09
CA ARG A 137 -1.63 36.41 -35.85
C ARG A 137 -1.40 35.34 -36.93
N GLY A 138 -2.16 34.25 -36.86
CA GLY A 138 -2.14 33.16 -37.83
C GLY A 138 -2.73 33.55 -39.19
N GLU A 139 -2.55 32.68 -40.20
CA GLU A 139 -3.09 32.90 -41.56
C GLU A 139 -4.63 32.94 -41.60
N ASP A 140 -5.28 32.29 -40.63
CA ASP A 140 -6.73 32.30 -40.41
C ASP A 140 -7.24 33.58 -39.71
N GLY A 141 -6.32 34.45 -39.26
CA GLY A 141 -6.60 35.70 -38.56
C GLY A 141 -6.72 35.55 -37.04
N GLU A 142 -6.65 34.33 -36.51
CA GLU A 142 -6.69 34.07 -35.06
C GLU A 142 -5.36 34.43 -34.39
N VAL A 143 -5.41 34.81 -33.11
CA VAL A 143 -4.21 35.13 -32.33
C VAL A 143 -3.78 33.89 -31.57
N VAL A 144 -2.62 33.34 -31.92
CA VAL A 144 -2.00 32.25 -31.18
C VAL A 144 -1.06 32.86 -30.15
N SER A 145 -1.15 32.42 -28.90
CA SER A 145 -0.32 32.96 -27.82
C SER A 145 0.13 31.89 -26.84
N MET A 146 1.27 32.14 -26.21
CA MET A 146 1.79 31.35 -25.11
C MET A 146 2.47 32.26 -24.07
N GLY A 147 2.74 31.71 -22.89
CA GLY A 147 3.52 32.40 -21.87
C GLY A 147 4.18 31.41 -20.92
N ALA A 148 5.16 31.91 -20.18
CA ALA A 148 5.85 31.18 -19.13
C ALA A 148 6.01 32.08 -17.91
N SER A 149 6.12 31.46 -16.73
CA SER A 149 6.34 32.17 -15.47
C SER A 149 7.43 31.46 -14.67
N SER A 150 8.36 32.21 -14.10
CA SER A 150 9.36 31.65 -13.19
C SER A 150 8.72 31.25 -11.85
N ALA A 151 9.19 30.18 -11.22
CA ALA A 151 8.88 29.92 -9.81
C ALA A 151 9.70 30.79 -8.84
N LEU A 152 10.73 31.47 -9.36
CA LEU A 152 11.64 32.33 -8.64
C LEU A 152 11.29 33.80 -8.89
N SER A 153 11.54 34.65 -7.90
CA SER A 153 11.26 36.09 -7.99
C SER A 153 12.52 36.93 -7.88
N VAL A 154 12.52 38.09 -8.51
CA VAL A 154 13.47 39.18 -8.25
C VAL A 154 12.94 40.11 -7.16
N ALA A 155 13.83 40.78 -6.42
CA ALA A 155 13.46 41.69 -5.34
C ALA A 155 13.77 43.15 -5.70
N GLU A 156 12.97 44.08 -5.17
CA GLU A 156 13.26 45.51 -5.26
C GLU A 156 14.56 45.84 -4.51
N GLY A 157 15.45 46.61 -5.12
CA GLY A 157 16.70 47.08 -4.55
C GLY A 157 17.86 46.08 -4.62
N GLU A 158 17.65 44.87 -5.13
CA GLU A 158 18.66 43.80 -5.24
C GLU A 158 18.98 43.49 -6.71
N TRP A 159 20.25 43.21 -7.00
CA TRP A 159 20.66 42.73 -8.31
C TRP A 159 20.24 41.27 -8.50
N ALA A 160 19.78 40.93 -9.70
CA ALA A 160 19.48 39.58 -10.11
C ALA A 160 19.82 39.39 -11.60
N HIS A 161 20.35 38.22 -11.95
CA HIS A 161 20.52 37.85 -13.35
C HIS A 161 19.24 37.21 -13.86
N VAL A 162 18.61 37.81 -14.86
CA VAL A 162 17.38 37.30 -15.48
C VAL A 162 17.71 36.77 -16.87
N GLY A 163 17.32 35.52 -17.12
CA GLY A 163 17.47 34.86 -18.41
C GLY A 163 16.15 34.32 -18.93
N LEU A 164 15.97 34.33 -20.24
CA LEU A 164 14.91 33.60 -20.92
C LEU A 164 15.49 32.87 -22.12
N THR A 165 15.12 31.61 -22.28
CA THR A 165 15.43 30.79 -23.45
C THR A 165 14.13 30.31 -24.08
N CYS A 166 13.91 30.67 -25.34
CA CYS A 166 12.85 30.12 -26.17
C CYS A 166 13.46 29.11 -27.14
N ASP A 167 13.25 27.82 -26.87
CA ASP A 167 13.73 26.72 -27.70
C ASP A 167 12.60 26.20 -28.59
N ARG A 168 12.64 26.61 -29.86
CA ARG A 168 11.66 26.20 -30.88
C ARG A 168 11.87 24.76 -31.35
N GLU A 169 13.07 24.19 -31.17
CA GLU A 169 13.36 22.80 -31.54
C GLU A 169 12.87 21.84 -30.46
N ALA A 170 13.13 22.15 -29.19
CA ALA A 170 12.62 21.38 -28.04
C ALA A 170 11.15 21.67 -27.70
N ARG A 171 10.56 22.71 -28.31
CA ARG A 171 9.20 23.21 -28.01
C ARG A 171 9.03 23.61 -26.55
N GLU A 172 9.97 24.37 -26.02
CA GLU A 172 10.01 24.76 -24.60
C GLU A 172 10.44 26.21 -24.39
N VAL A 173 9.94 26.82 -23.32
CA VAL A 173 10.36 28.15 -22.84
C VAL A 173 10.79 28.04 -21.38
N SER A 174 12.03 28.42 -21.10
CA SER A 174 12.62 28.40 -19.77
C SER A 174 12.95 29.81 -19.31
N ILE A 175 12.57 30.15 -18.07
CA ILE A 175 12.91 31.43 -17.42
C ILE A 175 13.85 31.16 -16.26
N TYR A 176 14.97 31.90 -16.23
CA TYR A 176 16.04 31.76 -15.26
C TYR A 176 16.13 33.00 -14.38
N VAL A 177 16.31 32.80 -13.08
CA VAL A 177 16.68 33.83 -12.11
C VAL A 177 17.94 33.37 -11.39
N ASN A 178 18.99 34.18 -11.42
CA ASN A 178 20.32 33.88 -10.87
C ASN A 178 20.87 32.53 -11.38
N GLY A 179 20.73 32.33 -12.70
CA GLY A 179 21.18 31.12 -13.38
C GLY A 179 20.30 29.89 -13.18
N TYR A 180 19.20 29.98 -12.43
CA TYR A 180 18.37 28.81 -12.08
C TYR A 180 16.95 28.91 -12.63
N SER A 181 16.42 27.79 -13.14
CA SER A 181 15.04 27.65 -13.63
C SER A 181 14.35 26.48 -12.94
N VAL A 182 13.03 26.56 -12.76
CA VAL A 182 12.21 25.51 -12.15
C VAL A 182 11.21 25.03 -13.20
N GLY A 183 11.65 24.06 -14.01
CA GLY A 183 10.89 23.51 -15.13
C GLY A 183 10.81 24.44 -16.34
N ALA A 184 10.37 23.88 -17.47
CA ALA A 184 10.11 24.61 -18.70
C ALA A 184 8.62 24.63 -19.02
N ALA A 185 8.15 25.71 -19.65
CA ALA A 185 6.80 25.77 -20.19
C ALA A 185 6.76 25.14 -21.59
N ALA A 186 5.95 24.10 -21.76
CA ALA A 186 5.76 23.45 -23.05
C ALA A 186 5.08 24.41 -24.06
N MET A 187 5.59 24.42 -25.29
CA MET A 187 5.10 25.24 -26.39
C MET A 187 3.99 24.48 -27.14
N PRO A 188 2.75 25.00 -27.20
CA PRO A 188 1.61 24.36 -27.88
C PRO A 188 1.94 24.10 -29.34
N GLU A 189 1.55 22.96 -29.92
CA GLU A 189 1.88 22.56 -31.31
C GLU A 189 1.58 23.66 -32.33
N GLU A 190 0.49 24.39 -32.13
CA GLU A 190 0.03 25.47 -32.98
C GLU A 190 0.87 26.76 -32.92
N PHE A 191 1.82 26.88 -31.98
CA PHE A 191 2.67 28.07 -31.83
C PHE A 191 3.91 28.02 -32.76
N ASP A 192 3.70 28.23 -34.05
CA ASP A 192 4.75 28.15 -35.09
C ASP A 192 5.12 29.50 -35.74
N GLY A 193 4.73 30.62 -35.12
CA GLY A 193 4.84 31.97 -35.67
C GLY A 193 6.24 32.40 -36.14
N ASP A 194 6.26 33.19 -37.22
CA ASP A 194 7.43 33.87 -37.79
C ASP A 194 7.47 35.34 -37.33
N PHE A 195 8.51 35.68 -36.57
CA PHE A 195 8.74 37.01 -36.02
C PHE A 195 9.64 37.89 -36.91
N SER A 196 9.71 37.63 -38.22
CA SER A 196 10.49 38.41 -39.19
C SER A 196 9.84 39.73 -39.63
N ALA A 197 8.54 39.92 -39.39
CA ALA A 197 7.77 41.04 -39.93
C ALA A 197 8.14 42.42 -39.33
N TYR A 198 8.54 42.46 -38.05
CA TYR A 198 8.86 43.67 -37.31
C TYR A 198 10.32 43.69 -36.89
N GLY A 199 10.97 44.86 -36.89
CA GLY A 199 12.37 45.00 -36.51
C GLY A 199 12.59 45.70 -35.17
N GLU A 200 11.60 46.38 -34.59
CA GLU A 200 11.80 47.13 -33.34
C GLU A 200 11.99 46.17 -32.16
N LEU A 201 13.15 46.30 -31.51
CA LEU A 201 13.48 45.69 -30.23
C LEU A 201 13.69 46.80 -29.19
N THR A 202 13.10 46.62 -28.02
CA THR A 202 13.28 47.56 -26.90
C THR A 202 13.69 46.86 -25.61
N LEU A 203 14.64 47.46 -24.90
CA LEU A 203 14.81 47.24 -23.47
C LEU A 203 13.99 48.30 -22.75
N GLY A 204 13.15 47.87 -21.81
CA GLY A 204 11.99 48.65 -21.40
C GLY A 204 10.89 48.66 -22.47
N SER A 205 9.90 49.53 -22.29
CA SER A 205 8.73 49.65 -23.17
C SER A 205 8.06 51.02 -23.05
N GLY A 206 7.35 51.46 -24.09
CA GLY A 206 6.48 52.64 -24.00
C GLY A 206 5.23 52.43 -23.14
N TRP A 207 4.93 51.18 -22.77
CA TRP A 207 3.78 50.78 -21.98
C TRP A 207 4.24 49.90 -20.81
N HIS A 208 3.82 50.27 -19.59
CA HIS A 208 4.24 49.64 -18.33
C HIS A 208 5.76 49.45 -18.22
N ASN A 209 6.53 50.50 -18.54
CA ASN A 209 7.99 50.42 -18.62
C ASN A 209 8.62 49.89 -17.31
N TYR A 210 9.74 49.19 -17.45
CA TYR A 210 10.61 48.81 -16.34
C TYR A 210 11.00 50.03 -15.50
N TRP A 211 11.09 49.83 -14.19
CA TRP A 211 11.58 50.84 -13.25
C TRP A 211 12.69 50.21 -12.42
N GLY A 212 13.93 50.50 -12.78
CA GLY A 212 15.11 49.92 -12.16
C GLY A 212 16.36 50.12 -13.00
N LEU A 213 17.43 49.44 -12.60
CA LEU A 213 18.70 49.40 -13.32
C LEU A 213 18.78 48.13 -14.17
N MET A 214 19.31 48.26 -15.38
CA MET A 214 19.68 47.14 -16.23
C MET A 214 21.15 47.28 -16.62
N ASP A 215 21.86 46.17 -16.55
CA ASP A 215 23.27 46.07 -16.92
C ASP A 215 23.50 44.79 -17.74
N GLU A 216 24.54 44.75 -18.54
CA GLU A 216 25.01 43.57 -19.27
C GLU A 216 23.87 42.83 -19.99
N ALA A 217 23.17 43.53 -20.90
CA ALA A 217 22.03 42.98 -21.63
C ALA A 217 22.47 42.27 -22.92
N PHE A 218 22.11 41.00 -23.06
CA PHE A 218 22.42 40.14 -24.19
C PHE A 218 21.18 39.61 -24.89
N VAL A 219 21.25 39.53 -26.22
CA VAL A 219 20.24 38.83 -27.04
C VAL A 219 20.96 37.83 -27.95
N TYR A 220 20.46 36.60 -28.04
CA TYR A 220 20.98 35.55 -28.91
C TYR A 220 19.89 35.07 -29.87
N ARG A 221 20.26 34.72 -31.11
CA ARG A 221 19.36 34.07 -32.09
C ARG A 221 19.47 32.54 -32.06
N ARG A 222 19.65 32.00 -30.86
CA ARG A 222 19.64 30.57 -30.56
C ARG A 222 19.15 30.34 -29.14
N ALA A 223 18.73 29.12 -28.85
CA ALA A 223 18.54 28.68 -27.48
C ALA A 223 19.92 28.54 -26.80
N LEU A 224 20.10 29.17 -25.63
CA LEU A 224 21.19 28.87 -24.72
C LEU A 224 20.80 27.66 -23.89
N SER A 225 21.75 26.75 -23.69
CA SER A 225 21.56 25.65 -22.74
C SER A 225 21.49 26.18 -21.30
N PRO A 226 20.84 25.44 -20.37
CA PRO A 226 20.86 25.78 -18.94
C PRO A 226 22.27 25.97 -18.38
N GLN A 227 23.27 25.26 -18.92
CA GLN A 227 24.67 25.43 -18.52
C GLN A 227 25.24 26.78 -18.97
N GLU A 228 25.01 27.19 -20.21
CA GLU A 228 25.48 28.48 -20.73
C GLU A 228 24.88 29.66 -19.97
N VAL A 229 23.59 29.60 -19.63
CA VAL A 229 22.93 30.65 -18.81
C VAL A 229 23.55 30.73 -17.41
N ARG A 230 23.90 29.59 -16.81
CA ARG A 230 24.58 29.52 -15.50
C ARG A 230 26.00 30.07 -15.57
N GLU A 231 26.75 29.76 -16.62
CA GLU A 231 28.10 30.27 -16.82
C GLU A 231 28.08 31.81 -16.99
N ALA A 232 27.11 32.35 -17.73
CA ALA A 232 26.91 33.79 -17.84
C ALA A 232 26.59 34.45 -16.49
N PHE A 233 25.74 33.83 -15.67
CA PHE A 233 25.48 34.29 -14.30
C PHE A 233 26.75 34.26 -13.43
N ARG A 234 27.43 33.10 -13.37
CA ARG A 234 28.62 32.90 -12.51
C ARG A 234 29.78 33.83 -12.86
N MET A 235 29.87 34.26 -14.12
CA MET A 235 30.92 35.19 -14.58
C MET A 235 30.93 36.51 -13.82
N HIS A 236 29.77 36.97 -13.34
CA HIS A 236 29.61 38.29 -12.73
C HIS A 236 28.91 38.27 -11.35
N ALA A 237 28.56 37.08 -10.85
CA ALA A 237 27.82 36.90 -9.62
C ALA A 237 28.50 37.54 -8.40
N ASP A 238 29.83 37.39 -8.29
CA ASP A 238 30.62 37.95 -7.19
C ASP A 238 30.65 39.49 -7.23
N GLU A 239 30.80 40.09 -8.42
CA GLU A 239 30.81 41.54 -8.59
C GLU A 239 29.46 42.17 -8.22
N PHE A 240 28.35 41.56 -8.64
CA PHE A 240 27.01 42.02 -8.27
C PHE A 240 26.57 41.61 -6.85
N GLY A 241 27.39 40.83 -6.13
CA GLY A 241 27.12 40.40 -4.76
C GLY A 241 25.96 39.39 -4.65
N VAL A 242 25.72 38.62 -5.70
CA VAL A 242 24.64 37.63 -5.79
C VAL A 242 25.22 36.23 -5.64
N SER A 243 24.67 35.43 -4.73
CA SER A 243 25.12 34.05 -4.50
C SER A 243 24.16 33.03 -5.09
N GLU A 244 24.68 31.85 -5.43
CA GLU A 244 23.85 30.71 -5.83
C GLU A 244 22.95 30.27 -4.67
N SER A 245 21.66 30.11 -4.94
CA SER A 245 20.75 29.61 -3.93
C SER A 245 21.05 28.14 -3.58
N PRO A 246 20.82 27.70 -2.34
CA PRO A 246 20.90 26.28 -1.98
C PRO A 246 20.01 25.38 -2.88
N LEU A 247 18.88 25.91 -3.37
CA LEU A 247 17.99 25.22 -4.31
C LEU A 247 18.67 24.98 -5.66
N THR A 248 19.41 25.97 -6.17
CA THR A 248 20.19 25.87 -7.41
C THR A 248 21.25 24.77 -7.30
N LEU A 249 22.00 24.76 -6.20
CA LEU A 249 23.04 23.76 -5.94
C LEU A 249 22.47 22.34 -5.71
N ALA A 250 21.26 22.25 -5.15
CA ALA A 250 20.55 20.98 -4.99
C ALA A 250 20.05 20.43 -6.34
N ALA A 251 19.47 21.29 -7.19
CA ALA A 251 19.02 20.89 -8.53
C ALA A 251 20.18 20.46 -9.43
N GLU A 252 21.33 21.14 -9.39
CA GLU A 252 22.51 20.72 -10.17
C GLU A 252 23.04 19.35 -9.74
N ARG A 253 22.96 19.03 -8.44
CA ARG A 253 23.28 17.67 -7.95
C ARG A 253 22.29 16.65 -8.50
N ARG A 254 21.00 16.99 -8.54
CA ARG A 254 19.94 16.14 -9.09
C ARG A 254 20.09 15.91 -10.60
N ASP A 255 20.35 16.94 -11.39
CA ASP A 255 20.55 16.82 -12.84
C ASP A 255 21.76 15.91 -13.16
N ARG A 256 22.88 16.09 -12.44
CA ARG A 256 24.09 15.27 -12.61
C ARG A 256 23.84 13.80 -12.23
N LEU A 257 23.10 13.57 -11.15
CA LEU A 257 22.67 12.24 -10.75
C LEU A 257 21.80 11.60 -11.82
N GLU A 258 20.80 12.31 -12.31
CA GLU A 258 19.85 11.80 -13.31
C GLU A 258 20.56 11.43 -14.62
N ALA A 259 21.51 12.26 -15.05
CA ALA A 259 22.36 11.97 -16.21
C ALA A 259 23.23 10.72 -16.00
N ALA A 260 23.89 10.59 -14.83
CA ALA A 260 24.73 9.43 -14.53
C ALA A 260 23.91 8.13 -14.39
N MET A 261 22.72 8.20 -13.77
CA MET A 261 21.81 7.05 -13.70
C MET A 261 21.30 6.65 -15.08
N THR A 262 20.91 7.62 -15.91
CA THR A 262 20.47 7.35 -17.28
C THR A 262 21.58 6.68 -18.09
N ALA A 263 22.81 7.20 -18.01
CA ALA A 263 23.97 6.60 -18.67
C ALA A 263 24.26 5.17 -18.18
N ALA A 264 24.10 4.90 -16.89
CA ALA A 264 24.24 3.55 -16.33
C ALA A 264 23.17 2.59 -16.87
N MET A 265 21.92 3.04 -16.99
CA MET A 265 20.81 2.23 -17.54
C MET A 265 20.97 1.97 -19.04
N GLU A 266 21.42 2.96 -19.81
CA GLU A 266 21.75 2.78 -21.24
C GLU A 266 22.88 1.76 -21.42
N ALA A 267 23.97 1.88 -20.66
CA ALA A 267 25.08 0.93 -20.69
C ALA A 267 24.62 -0.49 -20.30
N TRP A 268 23.69 -0.61 -19.36
CA TRP A 268 23.09 -1.90 -19.01
C TRP A 268 22.33 -2.51 -20.19
N ALA A 269 21.49 -1.72 -20.86
CA ALA A 269 20.74 -2.17 -22.04
C ALA A 269 21.66 -2.59 -23.21
N GLU A 270 22.84 -1.97 -23.32
CA GLU A 270 23.89 -2.33 -24.28
C GLU A 270 24.69 -3.59 -23.87
N GLY A 271 24.59 -4.02 -22.61
CA GLY A 271 25.41 -5.09 -22.03
C GLY A 271 26.85 -4.68 -21.70
N ASP A 272 27.15 -3.38 -21.64
CA ASP A 272 28.46 -2.83 -21.26
C ASP A 272 28.57 -2.64 -19.74
N PHE A 273 28.65 -3.75 -19.01
CA PHE A 273 28.73 -3.75 -17.55
C PHE A 273 29.95 -3.02 -16.96
N PRO A 274 31.14 -3.00 -17.60
CA PRO A 274 32.22 -2.09 -17.18
C PRO A 274 31.82 -0.62 -17.18
N ARG A 275 31.13 -0.14 -18.23
CA ARG A 275 30.62 1.23 -18.30
C ARG A 275 29.52 1.49 -17.25
N VAL A 276 28.62 0.53 -17.01
CA VAL A 276 27.64 0.60 -15.90
C VAL A 276 28.36 0.92 -14.58
N ARG A 277 29.42 0.16 -14.27
CA ARG A 277 30.18 0.35 -13.02
C ARG A 277 30.92 1.69 -12.96
N GLU A 278 31.42 2.19 -14.09
CA GLU A 278 32.05 3.51 -14.15
C GLU A 278 31.04 4.62 -13.83
N GLU A 279 29.85 4.56 -14.43
CA GLU A 279 28.79 5.55 -14.18
C GLU A 279 28.25 5.44 -12.74
N CYS A 280 28.06 4.22 -12.21
CA CYS A 280 27.70 4.03 -10.81
C CYS A 280 28.79 4.56 -9.86
N ALA A 281 30.08 4.40 -10.18
CA ALA A 281 31.17 4.88 -9.34
C ALA A 281 31.10 6.40 -9.12
N ARG A 282 30.81 7.17 -10.19
CA ARG A 282 30.63 8.64 -10.12
C ARG A 282 29.57 9.07 -9.11
N ILE A 283 28.53 8.25 -8.94
CA ILE A 283 27.44 8.50 -7.98
C ILE A 283 27.87 8.08 -6.58
N THR A 284 28.45 6.89 -6.43
CA THR A 284 28.85 6.37 -5.11
C THR A 284 29.94 7.21 -4.43
N GLU A 285 30.80 7.86 -5.21
CA GLU A 285 31.92 8.68 -4.74
C GLU A 285 31.51 10.13 -4.42
N ASP A 286 30.34 10.60 -4.86
CA ASP A 286 29.85 11.96 -4.58
C ASP A 286 29.18 12.01 -3.19
N GLU A 287 29.96 12.36 -2.16
CA GLU A 287 29.46 12.53 -0.78
C GLU A 287 28.39 13.62 -0.63
N GLY A 288 28.21 14.48 -1.64
CA GLY A 288 27.17 15.49 -1.69
C GLY A 288 25.77 14.94 -2.04
N LEU A 289 25.67 13.68 -2.45
CA LEU A 289 24.43 13.00 -2.80
C LEU A 289 23.80 12.24 -1.62
N GLU A 290 22.48 12.17 -1.64
CA GLU A 290 21.68 11.50 -0.62
C GLU A 290 22.04 10.01 -0.52
N PRO A 291 22.05 9.44 0.70
CA PRO A 291 22.47 8.05 0.91
C PRO A 291 21.67 7.00 0.12
N GLN A 292 20.37 7.22 -0.12
CA GLN A 292 19.53 6.31 -0.91
C GLN A 292 19.96 6.21 -2.37
N LEU A 293 20.47 7.30 -2.95
CA LEU A 293 20.93 7.35 -4.33
C LEU A 293 22.27 6.64 -4.51
N ARG A 294 23.20 6.87 -3.57
CA ARG A 294 24.50 6.20 -3.55
C ARG A 294 24.34 4.69 -3.34
N SER A 295 23.49 4.29 -2.42
CA SER A 295 23.21 2.87 -2.20
C SER A 295 22.53 2.22 -3.41
N TYR A 296 21.64 2.92 -4.11
CA TYR A 296 21.07 2.42 -5.36
C TYR A 296 22.13 2.17 -6.45
N ALA A 297 23.06 3.11 -6.63
CA ALA A 297 24.19 2.93 -7.54
C ALA A 297 25.05 1.70 -7.20
N HIS A 298 25.32 1.48 -5.91
CA HIS A 298 26.03 0.29 -5.44
C HIS A 298 25.26 -1.01 -5.76
N LEU A 299 23.92 -1.02 -5.64
CA LEU A 299 23.11 -2.20 -5.97
C LEU A 299 23.19 -2.55 -7.47
N ILE A 300 23.09 -1.54 -8.34
CA ILE A 300 23.27 -1.73 -9.80
C ILE A 300 24.67 -2.26 -10.11
N ALA A 301 25.71 -1.66 -9.51
CA ALA A 301 27.09 -2.11 -9.71
C ALA A 301 27.30 -3.55 -9.24
N ALA A 302 26.78 -3.93 -8.07
CA ALA A 302 26.84 -5.28 -7.54
C ALA A 302 26.13 -6.29 -8.45
N GLN A 303 24.94 -5.95 -8.91
CA GLN A 303 24.15 -6.79 -9.83
C GLN A 303 24.87 -6.99 -11.17
N SER A 304 25.55 -5.95 -11.68
CA SER A 304 26.33 -6.06 -12.93
C SER A 304 27.43 -7.13 -12.83
N TYR A 305 28.08 -7.27 -11.66
CA TYR A 305 29.07 -8.33 -11.44
C TYR A 305 28.42 -9.72 -11.41
N SER A 306 27.27 -9.86 -10.74
CA SER A 306 26.53 -11.14 -10.71
C SER A 306 26.09 -11.58 -12.11
N VAL A 307 25.62 -10.65 -12.96
CA VAL A 307 25.24 -10.96 -14.35
C VAL A 307 26.45 -11.40 -15.18
N GLU A 308 27.64 -10.85 -14.93
CA GLU A 308 28.90 -11.31 -15.55
C GLU A 308 29.45 -12.61 -14.94
N GLY A 309 28.84 -13.12 -13.87
CA GLY A 309 29.27 -14.31 -13.14
C GLY A 309 30.43 -14.07 -12.15
N ASP A 310 30.78 -12.82 -11.85
CA ASP A 310 31.77 -12.46 -10.82
C ASP A 310 31.10 -12.30 -9.44
N GLU A 311 30.66 -13.43 -8.91
CA GLU A 311 30.00 -13.52 -7.60
C GLU A 311 30.87 -13.01 -6.43
N ALA A 312 32.20 -13.05 -6.56
CA ALA A 312 33.10 -12.56 -5.52
C ALA A 312 33.09 -11.03 -5.47
N ALA A 313 33.15 -10.36 -6.62
CA ALA A 313 33.05 -8.91 -6.71
C ALA A 313 31.64 -8.42 -6.31
N ALA A 314 30.59 -9.12 -6.75
CA ALA A 314 29.21 -8.82 -6.37
C ALA A 314 29.03 -8.83 -4.84
N ARG A 315 29.43 -9.93 -4.17
CA ARG A 315 29.37 -10.03 -2.70
C ARG A 315 30.20 -8.96 -1.99
N ALA A 316 31.37 -8.63 -2.52
CA ALA A 316 32.21 -7.58 -1.95
C ALA A 316 31.52 -6.21 -2.01
N GLU A 317 30.80 -5.93 -3.10
CA GLU A 317 30.05 -4.69 -3.27
C GLU A 317 28.81 -4.64 -2.37
N TYR A 318 28.01 -5.71 -2.31
CA TYR A 318 26.91 -5.82 -1.35
C TYR A 318 27.39 -5.65 0.10
N ALA A 319 28.54 -6.24 0.47
CA ALA A 319 29.10 -6.08 1.81
C ALA A 319 29.49 -4.62 2.15
N ARG A 320 29.74 -3.75 1.16
CA ARG A 320 29.96 -2.31 1.40
C ARG A 320 28.67 -1.60 1.78
N ILE A 321 27.56 -1.97 1.14
CA ILE A 321 26.23 -1.41 1.40
C ILE A 321 25.79 -1.79 2.82
N ALA A 322 25.84 -3.08 3.15
CA ALA A 322 25.39 -3.62 4.44
C ALA A 322 26.06 -2.92 5.65
N ARG A 323 27.30 -2.46 5.51
CA ARG A 323 28.09 -1.84 6.60
C ARG A 323 27.87 -0.34 6.80
N ARG A 324 27.18 0.34 5.88
CA ARG A 324 27.00 1.80 5.90
C ARG A 324 25.67 2.17 6.56
N ALA A 325 25.72 2.51 7.84
CA ALA A 325 24.53 2.81 8.63
C ALA A 325 23.68 3.97 8.07
N GLU A 326 24.29 4.86 7.29
CA GLU A 326 23.60 5.95 6.59
C GLU A 326 22.71 5.49 5.43
N TYR A 327 22.90 4.26 4.91
CA TYR A 327 22.11 3.74 3.81
C TYR A 327 20.75 3.20 4.26
N PRO A 328 19.71 3.33 3.41
CA PRO A 328 18.37 2.85 3.72
C PRO A 328 18.37 1.40 4.21
N PHE A 329 17.58 1.14 5.24
CA PHE A 329 17.47 -0.19 5.85
C PHE A 329 17.14 -1.27 4.81
N VAL A 330 16.22 -1.00 3.86
CA VAL A 330 15.84 -1.96 2.81
C VAL A 330 17.01 -2.35 1.90
N HIS A 331 17.87 -1.40 1.52
CA HIS A 331 19.06 -1.66 0.70
C HIS A 331 20.12 -2.44 1.49
N ARG A 332 20.27 -2.15 2.79
CA ARG A 332 21.16 -2.93 3.66
C ARG A 332 20.66 -4.36 3.85
N MET A 333 19.35 -4.54 4.08
CA MET A 333 18.73 -5.86 4.19
C MET A 333 18.93 -6.69 2.93
N GLU A 334 18.67 -6.12 1.74
CA GLU A 334 18.95 -6.78 0.47
C GLU A 334 20.43 -7.18 0.35
N ALA A 335 21.33 -6.26 0.67
CA ALA A 335 22.77 -6.50 0.56
C ALA A 335 23.29 -7.52 1.58
N GLU A 336 22.70 -7.60 2.77
CA GLU A 336 23.00 -8.64 3.78
C GLU A 336 22.58 -10.03 3.28
N ASP A 337 21.40 -10.13 2.67
CA ASP A 337 20.92 -11.38 2.07
C ASP A 337 21.86 -11.87 0.94
N LEU A 338 22.42 -10.94 0.16
CA LEU A 338 23.21 -11.25 -1.05
C LEU A 338 24.73 -11.30 -0.81
N SER A 339 25.25 -10.72 0.27
CA SER A 339 26.69 -10.75 0.58
C SER A 339 27.13 -12.02 1.34
N GLY A 340 26.17 -12.72 1.98
CA GLY A 340 26.41 -13.92 2.77
C GLY A 340 26.21 -15.23 2.01
N GLU A 341 26.36 -16.36 2.73
CA GLU A 341 25.91 -17.67 2.23
C GLU A 341 24.37 -17.71 2.21
N PRO A 342 23.74 -18.29 1.16
CA PRO A 342 22.29 -18.43 1.08
C PRO A 342 21.74 -19.11 2.34
N ARG A 343 20.79 -18.45 3.02
CA ARG A 343 20.10 -19.01 4.19
C ARG A 343 18.76 -19.61 3.76
N SER A 344 18.43 -20.77 4.29
CA SER A 344 17.08 -21.33 4.14
C SER A 344 16.06 -20.34 4.69
N THR A 345 15.05 -20.02 3.89
CA THR A 345 13.88 -19.25 4.33
C THR A 345 12.84 -20.14 5.01
N ARG A 346 13.04 -21.47 4.97
CA ARG A 346 12.14 -22.50 5.49
C ARG A 346 12.63 -23.03 6.83
N THR A 347 11.74 -23.18 7.80
CA THR A 347 12.00 -23.73 9.13
C THR A 347 11.64 -25.21 9.17
N GLU A 348 12.55 -26.05 9.66
CA GLU A 348 12.22 -27.44 10.00
C GLU A 348 11.83 -27.54 11.48
N PRO A 349 10.61 -28.02 11.81
CA PRO A 349 10.22 -28.24 13.20
C PRO A 349 11.20 -29.21 13.89
N PRO A 350 11.69 -28.90 15.11
CA PRO A 350 12.61 -29.77 15.84
C PRO A 350 12.07 -31.19 15.97
N GLN A 351 12.95 -32.19 15.82
CA GLN A 351 12.58 -33.60 15.92
C GLN A 351 12.94 -34.17 17.28
N VAL A 352 11.99 -34.88 17.90
CA VAL A 352 12.27 -35.69 19.09
C VAL A 352 12.89 -37.01 18.65
N GLN A 353 14.17 -37.21 18.98
CA GLN A 353 14.97 -38.37 18.56
C GLN A 353 14.59 -39.67 19.29
N GLY A 354 13.94 -39.57 20.45
CA GLY A 354 13.44 -40.71 21.23
C GLY A 354 12.62 -40.25 22.43
N TYR A 355 11.73 -41.13 22.91
CA TYR A 355 10.86 -40.86 24.05
C TYR A 355 11.31 -41.67 25.27
N ALA A 356 11.39 -41.00 26.42
CA ALA A 356 11.67 -41.64 27.70
C ALA A 356 10.46 -42.42 28.24
N ALA A 357 9.25 -42.02 27.84
CA ALA A 357 8.01 -42.75 28.10
C ALA A 357 6.99 -42.51 26.97
N GLU A 358 6.09 -43.47 26.80
CA GLU A 358 4.97 -43.39 25.85
C GLU A 358 3.67 -43.73 26.57
N VAL A 359 2.63 -42.96 26.31
CA VAL A 359 1.26 -43.14 26.80
C VAL A 359 0.36 -43.36 25.60
N PHE A 360 -0.37 -44.47 25.55
CA PHE A 360 -1.21 -44.84 24.42
C PHE A 360 -2.69 -44.53 24.70
N VAL A 361 -3.36 -43.95 23.71
CA VAL A 361 -4.80 -43.63 23.72
C VAL A 361 -5.47 -44.32 22.54
N ALA A 362 -6.61 -44.97 22.77
CA ALA A 362 -7.43 -45.61 21.74
C ALA A 362 -8.92 -45.51 22.10
N ARG A 363 -9.79 -45.48 21.09
CA ARG A 363 -11.25 -45.33 21.28
C ARG A 363 -11.89 -46.38 22.20
N ASP A 364 -11.36 -47.59 22.19
CA ASP A 364 -11.80 -48.74 22.99
C ASP A 364 -10.92 -48.98 24.23
N GLY A 365 -10.09 -47.99 24.59
CA GLY A 365 -9.23 -48.02 25.77
C GLY A 365 -10.00 -47.96 27.09
N ASN A 366 -9.24 -47.86 28.18
CA ASN A 366 -9.79 -47.80 29.54
C ASN A 366 -9.00 -46.83 30.41
N ASP A 367 -9.65 -45.75 30.84
CA ASP A 367 -9.05 -44.68 31.65
C ASP A 367 -8.63 -45.10 33.07
N ALA A 368 -9.04 -46.28 33.54
CA ALA A 368 -8.53 -46.86 34.78
C ALA A 368 -7.13 -47.48 34.64
N GLY A 369 -6.59 -47.57 33.41
CA GLY A 369 -5.30 -48.16 33.09
C GLY A 369 -4.11 -47.22 33.25
N VAL A 370 -2.94 -47.67 32.77
CA VAL A 370 -1.68 -46.89 32.77
C VAL A 370 -1.29 -46.38 31.39
N GLY A 371 -2.10 -46.65 30.35
CA GLY A 371 -1.83 -46.25 28.97
C GLY A 371 -0.69 -47.00 28.29
N ALA A 372 -0.59 -48.32 28.49
CA ALA A 372 0.38 -49.15 27.76
C ALA A 372 -0.15 -49.45 26.34
N ARG A 373 0.71 -49.81 25.38
CA ARG A 373 0.28 -50.09 24.00
C ARG A 373 -0.77 -51.19 23.92
N GLU A 374 -0.66 -52.21 24.76
CA GLU A 374 -1.62 -53.32 24.86
C GLU A 374 -2.89 -52.96 25.65
N PHE A 375 -2.83 -51.90 26.46
CA PHE A 375 -3.91 -51.44 27.35
C PHE A 375 -3.98 -49.90 27.32
N PRO A 376 -4.41 -49.32 26.18
CA PRO A 376 -4.47 -47.88 26.01
C PRO A 376 -5.53 -47.24 26.90
N LEU A 377 -5.37 -45.95 27.18
CA LEU A 377 -6.40 -45.11 27.79
C LEU A 377 -7.49 -44.78 26.76
N ALA A 378 -8.68 -44.40 27.21
CA ALA A 378 -9.80 -44.02 26.35
C ALA A 378 -9.81 -42.52 26.02
N SER A 379 -9.32 -41.67 26.92
CA SER A 379 -9.41 -40.20 26.80
C SER A 379 -8.06 -39.49 26.85
N LEU A 380 -8.03 -38.28 26.27
CA LEU A 380 -6.87 -37.38 26.36
C LEU A 380 -6.68 -36.83 27.78
N THR A 381 -7.76 -36.62 28.52
CA THR A 381 -7.75 -36.22 29.93
C THR A 381 -6.99 -37.23 30.79
N ALA A 382 -7.31 -38.52 30.66
CA ALA A 382 -6.59 -39.57 31.36
C ALA A 382 -5.12 -39.67 30.91
N ALA A 383 -4.83 -39.42 29.63
CA ALA A 383 -3.47 -39.41 29.11
C ALA A 383 -2.63 -38.28 29.72
N ARG A 384 -3.16 -37.06 29.80
CA ARG A 384 -2.55 -35.93 30.51
C ARG A 384 -2.26 -36.30 31.96
N ASP A 385 -3.24 -36.85 32.67
CA ASP A 385 -3.08 -37.24 34.07
C ASP A 385 -1.98 -38.31 34.23
N ARG A 386 -1.85 -39.21 33.25
CA ARG A 386 -0.74 -40.17 33.22
C ARG A 386 0.61 -39.51 32.95
N VAL A 387 0.69 -38.51 32.07
CA VAL A 387 1.90 -37.71 31.85
C VAL A 387 2.33 -37.04 33.17
N ARG A 388 1.40 -36.40 33.88
CA ARG A 388 1.65 -35.78 35.20
C ARG A 388 2.18 -36.81 36.20
N ALA A 389 1.59 -38.01 36.24
CA ALA A 389 2.07 -39.08 37.11
C ALA A 389 3.50 -39.53 36.74
N LEU A 390 3.83 -39.68 35.45
CA LEU A 390 5.18 -40.02 34.99
C LEU A 390 6.21 -38.94 35.38
N ARG A 391 5.84 -37.65 35.31
CA ARG A 391 6.68 -36.55 35.81
C ARG A 391 6.92 -36.67 37.31
N ALA A 392 5.87 -36.94 38.09
CA ALA A 392 5.99 -37.17 39.54
C ALA A 392 6.83 -38.41 39.88
N GLU A 393 6.87 -39.43 39.01
CA GLU A 393 7.72 -40.62 39.09
C GLU A 393 9.20 -40.34 38.71
N GLY A 394 9.53 -39.14 38.23
CA GLY A 394 10.89 -38.71 37.91
C GLY A 394 11.30 -38.86 36.45
N VAL A 395 10.36 -39.03 35.51
CA VAL A 395 10.66 -39.05 34.08
C VAL A 395 10.99 -37.64 33.59
N THR A 396 12.25 -37.41 33.23
CA THR A 396 12.73 -36.08 32.77
C THR A 396 12.86 -35.94 31.26
N GLY A 397 12.98 -37.05 30.51
CA GLY A 397 13.07 -37.01 29.04
C GLY A 397 11.72 -36.76 28.37
N ALA A 398 11.72 -36.79 27.03
CA ALA A 398 10.51 -36.53 26.23
C ALA A 398 9.43 -37.60 26.45
N ILE A 399 8.17 -37.20 26.48
CA ILE A 399 7.03 -38.12 26.65
C ILE A 399 6.11 -38.00 25.44
N ALA A 400 5.79 -39.13 24.79
CA ALA A 400 4.79 -39.16 23.73
C ALA A 400 3.43 -39.60 24.27
N VAL A 401 2.38 -38.89 23.93
CA VAL A 401 1.00 -39.37 23.97
C VAL A 401 0.63 -39.81 22.55
N GLN A 402 0.64 -41.12 22.33
CA GLN A 402 0.40 -41.78 21.06
C GLN A 402 -1.10 -42.08 20.92
N ILE A 403 -1.78 -41.40 20.00
CA ILE A 403 -3.22 -41.53 19.81
C ILE A 403 -3.48 -42.41 18.58
N ALA A 404 -4.12 -43.54 18.80
CA ALA A 404 -4.44 -44.49 17.75
C ALA A 404 -5.46 -43.89 16.75
N PRO A 405 -5.45 -44.29 15.47
CA PRO A 405 -6.36 -43.77 14.48
C PRO A 405 -7.83 -43.98 14.87
N GLY A 406 -8.66 -42.95 14.65
CA GLY A 406 -10.08 -43.00 14.95
C GLY A 406 -10.71 -41.63 15.23
N GLU A 407 -12.03 -41.63 15.29
CA GLU A 407 -12.85 -40.50 15.71
C GLU A 407 -13.15 -40.56 17.22
N TYR A 408 -12.73 -39.53 17.95
CA TYR A 408 -12.87 -39.37 19.40
C TYR A 408 -13.86 -38.24 19.67
N ARG A 409 -15.00 -38.56 20.27
CA ARG A 409 -16.01 -37.55 20.60
C ARG A 409 -15.50 -36.64 21.70
N VAL A 410 -15.50 -35.33 21.45
CA VAL A 410 -15.14 -34.31 22.43
C VAL A 410 -16.39 -33.97 23.24
N THR A 411 -16.32 -34.22 24.55
CA THR A 411 -17.39 -33.88 25.51
C THR A 411 -16.90 -33.01 26.67
N GLU A 412 -15.58 -32.83 26.76
CA GLU A 412 -14.88 -31.95 27.70
C GLU A 412 -13.61 -31.42 27.02
N THR A 413 -13.12 -30.27 27.49
CA THR A 413 -11.88 -29.65 27.01
C THR A 413 -10.66 -30.43 27.51
N LEU A 414 -9.67 -30.67 26.64
CA LEU A 414 -8.33 -31.03 27.10
C LEU A 414 -7.65 -29.78 27.67
N GLU A 415 -7.73 -29.62 28.98
CA GLU A 415 -7.07 -28.54 29.72
C GLU A 415 -5.64 -28.93 30.08
N LEU A 416 -4.67 -28.09 29.71
CA LEU A 416 -3.27 -28.18 30.08
C LEU A 416 -2.86 -26.94 30.88
N GLY A 417 -2.26 -27.15 32.04
CA GLY A 417 -1.75 -26.09 32.92
C GLY A 417 -0.23 -26.18 33.08
N PRO A 418 0.39 -25.31 33.90
CA PRO A 418 1.84 -25.27 34.09
C PRO A 418 2.49 -26.61 34.43
N GLU A 419 1.77 -27.48 35.16
CA GLU A 419 2.21 -28.84 35.51
C GLU A 419 2.38 -29.80 34.32
N ASP A 420 1.81 -29.46 33.16
CA ASP A 420 1.92 -30.24 31.92
C ASP A 420 3.11 -29.81 31.05
N SER A 421 3.84 -28.78 31.48
CA SER A 421 5.01 -28.28 30.78
C SER A 421 6.10 -29.35 30.62
N GLY A 422 6.77 -29.30 29.47
CA GLY A 422 8.00 -30.02 29.20
C GLY A 422 9.26 -29.18 29.49
N THR A 423 10.35 -29.60 28.87
CA THR A 423 11.61 -28.86 28.76
C THR A 423 12.13 -29.00 27.34
N GLU A 424 13.15 -28.23 26.94
CA GLU A 424 13.77 -28.36 25.62
C GLU A 424 14.24 -29.80 25.33
N GLU A 425 14.86 -30.47 26.31
CA GLU A 425 15.32 -31.86 26.18
C GLU A 425 14.23 -32.91 26.45
N GLY A 426 13.14 -32.50 27.09
CA GLY A 426 12.04 -33.37 27.50
C GLY A 426 10.66 -32.80 27.22
N PRO A 427 10.29 -32.54 25.94
CA PRO A 427 8.96 -32.05 25.59
C PRO A 427 7.88 -33.10 25.81
N VAL A 428 6.62 -32.67 25.91
CA VAL A 428 5.43 -33.54 25.86
C VAL A 428 4.80 -33.44 24.48
N VAL A 429 4.57 -34.58 23.82
CA VAL A 429 4.12 -34.62 22.42
C VAL A 429 2.83 -35.43 22.29
N TYR A 430 1.71 -34.75 22.05
CA TYR A 430 0.43 -35.37 21.67
C TYR A 430 0.40 -35.59 20.17
N ARG A 431 0.34 -36.85 19.73
CA ARG A 431 0.54 -37.18 18.32
C ARG A 431 -0.31 -38.34 17.82
N ALA A 432 -0.66 -38.28 16.53
CA ALA A 432 -1.26 -39.41 15.83
C ALA A 432 -0.26 -40.58 15.65
N ASP A 433 -0.71 -41.81 15.91
CA ASP A 433 0.05 -43.05 15.71
C ASP A 433 -0.31 -43.72 14.37
N GLY A 434 0.26 -43.23 13.27
CA GLY A 434 0.26 -43.92 11.97
C GLY A 434 -0.99 -43.79 11.10
N GLY A 435 -2.00 -43.01 11.51
CA GLY A 435 -3.21 -42.74 10.72
C GLY A 435 -4.07 -41.60 11.30
N PRO A 436 -5.20 -41.25 10.68
CA PRO A 436 -6.00 -40.08 11.05
C PRO A 436 -6.59 -40.17 12.46
N VAL A 437 -6.42 -39.12 13.26
CA VAL A 437 -7.01 -38.93 14.58
C VAL A 437 -7.91 -37.71 14.53
N VAL A 438 -9.23 -37.91 14.71
CA VAL A 438 -10.23 -36.85 14.65
C VAL A 438 -10.82 -36.62 16.04
N LEU A 439 -10.60 -35.43 16.60
CA LEU A 439 -11.30 -34.93 17.78
C LEU A 439 -12.58 -34.25 17.30
N TYR A 440 -13.71 -34.94 17.47
CA TYR A 440 -14.99 -34.61 16.86
C TYR A 440 -15.95 -33.99 17.88
N GLY A 441 -16.31 -32.72 17.69
CA GLY A 441 -17.16 -31.93 18.60
C GLY A 441 -18.66 -32.02 18.33
N GLY A 442 -19.08 -32.79 17.32
CA GLY A 442 -20.45 -32.81 16.85
C GLY A 442 -21.20 -34.12 17.06
N VAL A 443 -22.33 -34.23 16.38
CA VAL A 443 -23.15 -35.45 16.31
C VAL A 443 -23.77 -35.59 14.92
N ARG A 444 -23.98 -36.83 14.50
CA ARG A 444 -24.73 -37.19 13.30
C ARG A 444 -26.21 -37.26 13.65
N LEU A 445 -27.03 -36.60 12.86
CA LEU A 445 -28.47 -36.55 13.02
C LEU A 445 -29.13 -37.70 12.25
N ASP A 446 -30.15 -38.30 12.85
CA ASP A 446 -31.03 -39.28 12.23
C ASP A 446 -32.50 -38.89 12.44
N GLY A 447 -33.44 -39.71 11.96
CA GLY A 447 -34.86 -39.49 12.22
C GLY A 447 -35.51 -38.35 11.41
N PHE A 448 -34.93 -37.95 10.28
CA PHE A 448 -35.56 -36.98 9.38
C PHE A 448 -36.83 -37.55 8.74
N GLU A 449 -37.88 -36.74 8.70
CA GLU A 449 -39.16 -37.08 8.07
C GLU A 449 -39.71 -35.93 7.23
N GLU A 450 -40.65 -36.23 6.33
CA GLU A 450 -41.37 -35.21 5.57
C GLU A 450 -42.18 -34.30 6.50
N VAL A 451 -42.19 -33.00 6.24
CA VAL A 451 -43.06 -32.06 6.94
C VAL A 451 -44.52 -32.34 6.59
N ARG A 452 -45.36 -32.59 7.60
CA ARG A 452 -46.80 -32.88 7.42
C ARG A 452 -47.73 -31.94 8.18
N ASP A 453 -47.21 -31.14 9.10
CA ASP A 453 -48.01 -30.19 9.87
C ASP A 453 -48.53 -29.08 8.94
N PRO A 454 -49.86 -28.92 8.77
CA PRO A 454 -50.43 -27.87 7.93
C PRO A 454 -50.02 -26.46 8.34
N ALA A 455 -49.76 -26.19 9.62
CA ALA A 455 -49.35 -24.88 10.11
C ALA A 455 -47.91 -24.51 9.69
N VAL A 456 -47.04 -25.52 9.61
CA VAL A 456 -45.67 -25.34 9.10
C VAL A 456 -45.70 -25.24 7.58
N LEU A 457 -46.43 -26.14 6.91
CA LEU A 457 -46.56 -26.15 5.45
C LEU A 457 -47.13 -24.84 4.88
N SER A 458 -48.05 -24.18 5.61
CA SER A 458 -48.60 -22.88 5.17
C SER A 458 -47.59 -21.73 5.21
N ARG A 459 -46.55 -21.83 6.07
CA ARG A 459 -45.48 -20.84 6.17
C ARG A 459 -44.36 -21.09 5.16
N LEU A 460 -44.11 -22.35 4.82
CA LEU A 460 -43.11 -22.70 3.82
C LEU A 460 -43.45 -22.11 2.44
N PRO A 461 -42.45 -21.58 1.71
CA PRO A 461 -42.62 -21.09 0.34
C PRO A 461 -42.97 -22.24 -0.61
N GLU A 462 -43.62 -21.93 -1.74
CA GLU A 462 -44.11 -22.96 -2.67
C GLU A 462 -42.97 -23.83 -3.21
N GLU A 463 -41.81 -23.21 -3.43
CA GLU A 463 -40.58 -23.77 -3.94
C GLU A 463 -39.98 -24.82 -3.01
N GLY A 464 -40.05 -24.61 -1.70
CA GLY A 464 -39.51 -25.53 -0.68
C GLY A 464 -40.52 -26.54 -0.15
N ARG A 465 -41.83 -26.23 -0.17
CA ARG A 465 -42.88 -26.95 0.59
C ARG A 465 -42.91 -28.47 0.37
N ALA A 466 -42.59 -28.95 -0.83
CA ALA A 466 -42.60 -30.38 -1.15
C ALA A 466 -41.27 -31.11 -0.85
N HIS A 467 -40.21 -30.37 -0.50
CA HIS A 467 -38.84 -30.87 -0.40
C HIS A 467 -38.27 -30.81 1.01
N VAL A 468 -38.82 -29.95 1.88
CA VAL A 468 -38.35 -29.80 3.26
C VAL A 468 -38.61 -31.05 4.08
N VAL A 469 -37.57 -31.48 4.79
CA VAL A 469 -37.61 -32.52 5.82
C VAL A 469 -37.41 -31.89 7.20
N GLN A 470 -37.85 -32.57 8.25
CA GLN A 470 -37.74 -32.13 9.63
C GLN A 470 -37.12 -33.19 10.54
N CYS A 471 -36.45 -32.76 11.61
CA CYS A 471 -35.86 -33.61 12.65
C CYS A 471 -36.10 -32.99 14.04
N ASP A 472 -36.59 -33.80 14.99
CA ASP A 472 -36.79 -33.40 16.38
C ASP A 472 -35.50 -33.58 17.18
N LEU A 473 -34.79 -32.48 17.44
CA LEU A 473 -33.52 -32.52 18.16
C LEU A 473 -33.69 -32.95 19.63
N ASN A 474 -34.82 -32.62 20.27
CA ASN A 474 -35.08 -33.04 21.64
C ASN A 474 -35.22 -34.57 21.72
N ALA A 475 -35.83 -35.20 20.71
CA ALA A 475 -35.93 -36.66 20.63
C ALA A 475 -34.55 -37.34 20.55
N LEU A 476 -33.54 -36.63 20.04
CA LEU A 476 -32.14 -37.06 20.00
C LEU A 476 -31.35 -36.70 21.27
N GLY A 477 -32.01 -36.10 22.27
CA GLY A 477 -31.38 -35.65 23.52
C GLY A 477 -30.58 -34.35 23.39
N ILE A 478 -30.77 -33.61 22.29
CA ILE A 478 -30.09 -32.35 22.01
C ILE A 478 -31.04 -31.22 22.38
N ASN A 479 -30.76 -30.52 23.47
CA ASN A 479 -31.65 -29.51 24.04
C ASN A 479 -30.97 -28.12 24.19
N ASP A 480 -29.71 -28.01 23.79
CA ASP A 480 -28.97 -26.74 23.73
C ASP A 480 -28.66 -26.41 22.27
N TYR A 481 -29.29 -25.36 21.78
CA TYR A 481 -29.21 -24.90 20.40
C TYR A 481 -28.35 -23.64 20.24
N GLY A 482 -27.87 -23.08 21.37
CA GLY A 482 -27.38 -21.71 21.43
C GLY A 482 -28.44 -20.67 21.10
N GLU A 483 -27.99 -19.42 20.99
CA GLU A 483 -28.83 -18.26 20.72
C GLU A 483 -28.24 -17.45 19.57
N LEU A 484 -29.11 -16.87 18.74
CA LEU A 484 -28.70 -15.78 17.85
C LEU A 484 -28.62 -14.49 18.66
N ARG A 485 -27.54 -13.72 18.45
CA ARG A 485 -27.29 -12.43 19.08
C ARG A 485 -26.70 -11.47 18.06
N VAL A 486 -26.78 -10.18 18.36
CA VAL A 486 -26.07 -9.16 17.59
C VAL A 486 -24.58 -9.49 17.54
N ARG A 487 -24.03 -9.51 16.33
CA ARG A 487 -22.64 -9.80 16.00
C ARG A 487 -22.17 -8.96 14.81
N GLY A 488 -20.89 -9.07 14.47
CA GLY A 488 -20.21 -8.29 13.43
C GLY A 488 -19.27 -7.23 13.99
N CYS A 489 -18.91 -6.24 13.18
CA CYS A 489 -17.90 -5.25 13.50
C CYS A 489 -18.23 -4.44 14.76
N GLY A 490 -17.24 -4.35 15.67
CA GLY A 490 -17.33 -3.59 16.91
C GLY A 490 -18.34 -4.15 17.93
N GLN A 491 -18.84 -5.38 17.75
CA GLN A 491 -19.74 -6.04 18.67
C GLN A 491 -18.99 -6.91 19.69
N PRO A 492 -19.60 -7.25 20.84
CA PRO A 492 -19.05 -8.22 21.79
C PRO A 492 -18.76 -9.57 21.12
N PRO A 493 -17.87 -10.40 21.72
CA PRO A 493 -17.64 -11.76 21.24
C PRO A 493 -18.96 -12.52 21.11
N ALA A 494 -19.21 -13.04 19.91
CA ALA A 494 -20.43 -13.78 19.65
C ALA A 494 -20.44 -15.12 20.43
N PRO A 495 -21.62 -15.59 20.87
CA PRO A 495 -21.73 -16.84 21.60
C PRO A 495 -21.46 -18.06 20.69
N PRO A 496 -21.20 -19.24 21.28
CA PRO A 496 -21.10 -20.49 20.55
C PRO A 496 -22.32 -20.70 19.63
N THR A 497 -22.08 -20.78 18.33
CA THR A 497 -23.11 -20.77 17.29
C THR A 497 -23.30 -22.18 16.73
N LEU A 498 -24.56 -22.60 16.54
CA LEU A 498 -24.89 -23.88 15.92
C LEU A 498 -24.89 -23.75 14.40
N GLU A 499 -24.18 -24.64 13.72
CA GLU A 499 -24.18 -24.80 12.27
C GLU A 499 -24.64 -26.22 11.90
N LEU A 500 -25.33 -26.34 10.76
CA LEU A 500 -25.70 -27.61 10.15
C LEU A 500 -24.75 -27.90 8.98
N TYR A 501 -24.31 -29.15 8.90
CA TYR A 501 -23.51 -29.67 7.80
C TYR A 501 -24.21 -30.86 7.16
N VAL A 502 -24.10 -31.01 5.84
CA VAL A 502 -24.53 -32.19 5.09
C VAL A 502 -23.37 -32.64 4.22
N ASP A 503 -22.94 -33.90 4.38
CA ASP A 503 -21.79 -34.48 3.68
C ASP A 503 -20.51 -33.64 3.80
N GLY A 504 -20.29 -33.08 5.00
CA GLY A 504 -19.16 -32.21 5.31
C GLY A 504 -19.27 -30.78 4.79
N GLN A 505 -20.30 -30.46 3.99
CA GLN A 505 -20.55 -29.10 3.51
C GLN A 505 -21.44 -28.33 4.47
N PRO A 506 -21.13 -27.06 4.78
CA PRO A 506 -21.98 -26.23 5.61
C PRO A 506 -23.26 -25.82 4.88
N MET A 507 -24.39 -25.95 5.56
CA MET A 507 -25.70 -25.54 5.06
C MET A 507 -25.98 -24.07 5.39
N THR A 508 -26.73 -23.41 4.53
CA THR A 508 -27.08 -21.98 4.66
C THR A 508 -28.29 -21.84 5.58
N ILE A 509 -28.22 -20.99 6.61
CA ILE A 509 -29.43 -20.63 7.34
C ILE A 509 -30.38 -19.93 6.35
N ALA A 510 -31.61 -20.43 6.24
CA ALA A 510 -32.63 -19.96 5.30
C ALA A 510 -32.69 -18.44 5.27
N ARG A 511 -32.53 -17.86 4.07
CA ARG A 511 -32.31 -16.42 3.90
C ARG A 511 -32.88 -15.90 2.59
N TRP A 512 -33.15 -14.60 2.57
CA TRP A 512 -33.51 -13.88 1.37
C TRP A 512 -32.69 -12.59 1.17
N PRO A 513 -32.17 -12.34 -0.05
CA PRO A 513 -32.11 -13.27 -1.18
C PRO A 513 -31.18 -14.46 -0.87
N ASN A 514 -31.38 -15.56 -1.59
CA ASN A 514 -30.58 -16.78 -1.40
C ASN A 514 -29.09 -16.51 -1.67
N GLU A 515 -28.79 -15.59 -2.59
CA GLU A 515 -27.43 -15.13 -2.94
C GLU A 515 -27.33 -13.60 -2.91
N GLY A 516 -26.17 -13.08 -2.50
CA GLY A 516 -25.89 -11.64 -2.46
C GLY A 516 -26.69 -10.87 -1.40
N PHE A 517 -26.97 -9.60 -1.71
CA PHE A 517 -27.65 -8.62 -0.85
C PHE A 517 -28.68 -7.82 -1.65
N VAL A 518 -29.66 -7.25 -0.95
CA VAL A 518 -30.60 -6.26 -1.48
C VAL A 518 -30.34 -4.88 -0.87
N ARG A 519 -30.80 -3.83 -1.56
CA ARG A 519 -30.75 -2.44 -1.06
C ARG A 519 -32.06 -2.03 -0.40
N ILE A 520 -32.02 -0.96 0.38
CA ILE A 520 -33.22 -0.28 0.89
C ILE A 520 -33.77 0.72 -0.13
N ALA A 521 -35.05 1.05 -0.04
CA ALA A 521 -35.66 2.14 -0.80
C ALA A 521 -35.33 3.50 -0.18
N GLU A 522 -35.45 3.60 1.13
CA GLU A 522 -35.26 4.84 1.90
C GLU A 522 -34.90 4.53 3.35
N LEU A 523 -33.96 5.26 3.93
CA LEU A 523 -33.71 5.23 5.37
C LEU A 523 -34.70 6.18 6.06
N VAL A 524 -35.66 5.64 6.81
CA VAL A 524 -36.74 6.40 7.45
C VAL A 524 -36.28 6.98 8.78
N GLU A 525 -35.64 6.14 9.60
CA GLU A 525 -35.06 6.51 10.90
C GLU A 525 -33.69 5.84 11.03
N PRO A 526 -32.59 6.62 11.05
CA PRO A 526 -31.25 6.09 11.30
C PRO A 526 -31.13 5.30 12.60
N GLY A 527 -31.91 5.65 13.62
CA GLY A 527 -31.78 5.13 14.98
C GLY A 527 -30.59 5.76 15.72
N SER A 528 -30.35 5.31 16.95
CA SER A 528 -29.24 5.80 17.76
C SER A 528 -28.86 4.79 18.82
N ARG A 529 -27.62 4.30 18.79
CA ARG A 529 -27.06 3.45 19.84
C ARG A 529 -27.10 4.15 21.20
N ASP A 530 -26.63 5.40 21.25
CA ASP A 530 -26.46 6.14 22.49
C ASP A 530 -27.80 6.45 23.18
N GLN A 531 -28.90 6.52 22.41
CA GLN A 531 -30.25 6.71 22.92
C GLN A 531 -31.07 5.41 22.99
N GLY A 532 -30.53 4.29 22.50
CA GLY A 532 -31.25 3.02 22.40
C GLY A 532 -32.43 3.04 21.41
N VAL A 533 -32.40 3.92 20.40
CA VAL A 533 -33.47 4.08 19.42
C VAL A 533 -33.23 3.12 18.25
N PRO A 534 -34.18 2.22 17.92
CA PRO A 534 -34.08 1.33 16.77
C PRO A 534 -34.05 2.08 15.43
N SER A 535 -33.54 1.40 14.41
CA SER A 535 -33.51 1.92 13.04
C SER A 535 -34.75 1.46 12.28
N ALA A 536 -35.19 2.25 11.30
CA ALA A 536 -36.28 1.89 10.40
C ALA A 536 -35.96 2.30 8.96
N PHE A 537 -36.30 1.45 8.01
CA PHE A 537 -36.11 1.73 6.59
C PHE A 537 -37.27 1.17 5.76
N ARG A 538 -37.50 1.82 4.61
CA ARG A 538 -38.45 1.36 3.61
C ARG A 538 -37.80 0.29 2.74
N TYR A 539 -38.45 -0.86 2.57
CA TYR A 539 -37.96 -1.94 1.71
C TYR A 539 -38.45 -1.79 0.26
N LEU A 540 -37.84 -2.53 -0.67
CA LEU A 540 -38.13 -2.44 -2.11
C LEU A 540 -39.11 -3.50 -2.63
N ASP A 541 -39.30 -4.59 -1.90
CA ASP A 541 -39.92 -5.83 -2.39
C ASP A 541 -40.98 -6.34 -1.41
N ASP A 542 -42.14 -6.77 -1.92
CA ASP A 542 -43.28 -7.26 -1.13
C ASP A 542 -43.00 -8.61 -0.45
N ARG A 543 -41.86 -9.26 -0.74
CA ARG A 543 -41.42 -10.49 -0.06
C ARG A 543 -41.35 -10.37 1.45
N HIS A 544 -41.15 -9.17 1.99
CA HIS A 544 -41.21 -8.88 3.43
C HIS A 544 -42.55 -9.25 4.07
N GLU A 545 -43.65 -9.21 3.31
CA GLU A 545 -45.00 -9.57 3.77
C GLU A 545 -45.11 -11.07 4.14
N ARG A 546 -44.16 -11.90 3.71
CA ARG A 546 -44.11 -13.31 4.13
C ARG A 546 -43.74 -13.45 5.61
N TRP A 547 -43.04 -12.49 6.20
CA TRP A 547 -42.39 -12.64 7.51
C TRP A 547 -43.20 -12.03 8.66
N LEU A 548 -44.47 -11.67 8.44
CA LEU A 548 -45.29 -10.98 9.44
C LEU A 548 -45.48 -11.78 10.74
N ASP A 549 -45.46 -13.11 10.64
CA ASP A 549 -45.58 -14.04 11.77
C ASP A 549 -44.22 -14.61 12.24
N ALA A 550 -43.09 -14.12 11.70
CA ALA A 550 -41.76 -14.61 12.05
C ALA A 550 -41.25 -13.97 13.37
N GLU A 551 -41.12 -14.77 14.42
CA GLU A 551 -40.72 -14.30 15.76
C GLU A 551 -39.20 -14.18 15.97
N ASP A 552 -38.40 -14.82 15.11
CA ASP A 552 -36.94 -14.84 15.20
C ASP A 552 -36.25 -14.51 13.87
N GLY A 553 -36.82 -13.59 13.08
CA GLY A 553 -36.20 -13.09 11.86
C GLY A 553 -35.05 -12.11 12.15
N TRP A 554 -33.95 -12.22 11.41
CA TRP A 554 -32.77 -11.36 11.54
C TRP A 554 -32.36 -10.76 10.20
N LEU A 555 -31.64 -9.65 10.26
CA LEU A 555 -30.95 -9.03 9.13
C LEU A 555 -29.44 -9.20 9.31
N PHE A 556 -28.72 -9.43 8.23
CA PHE A 556 -27.26 -9.30 8.16
C PHE A 556 -26.92 -8.34 7.02
N GLY A 557 -25.94 -7.47 7.21
CA GLY A 557 -25.48 -6.61 6.13
C GLY A 557 -24.57 -5.47 6.57
N TYR A 558 -24.46 -4.49 5.68
CA TYR A 558 -23.64 -3.29 5.83
C TYR A 558 -24.57 -2.09 5.98
N PHE A 559 -24.76 -1.64 7.22
CA PHE A 559 -25.80 -0.68 7.56
C PHE A 559 -25.32 0.77 7.68
N ARG A 560 -24.02 1.02 7.61
CA ARG A 560 -23.45 2.38 7.67
C ARG A 560 -22.21 2.52 6.80
N TRP A 561 -21.30 1.57 6.93
CA TRP A 561 -20.03 1.55 6.24
C TRP A 561 -19.81 0.17 5.62
N LEU A 562 -19.28 0.12 4.40
CA LEU A 562 -19.11 -1.15 3.65
C LEU A 562 -17.91 -2.00 4.12
N TRP A 563 -17.11 -1.49 5.06
CA TRP A 563 -16.08 -2.26 5.76
C TRP A 563 -16.55 -2.91 7.07
N ALA A 564 -17.81 -2.66 7.48
CA ALA A 564 -18.31 -3.06 8.79
C ALA A 564 -19.65 -3.78 8.66
N ASP A 565 -19.58 -5.12 8.67
CA ASP A 565 -20.77 -5.95 8.74
C ASP A 565 -21.43 -5.89 10.11
N GLY A 566 -22.70 -6.25 10.16
CA GLY A 566 -23.43 -6.44 11.40
C GLY A 566 -24.70 -7.25 11.21
N THR A 567 -25.31 -7.62 12.34
CA THR A 567 -26.66 -8.20 12.36
C THR A 567 -27.63 -7.33 13.16
N ALA A 568 -28.90 -7.33 12.78
CA ALA A 568 -29.97 -6.70 13.55
C ALA A 568 -31.21 -7.60 13.58
N LYS A 569 -31.82 -7.81 14.75
CA LYS A 569 -33.08 -8.55 14.83
C LYS A 569 -34.22 -7.71 14.24
N ILE A 570 -35.13 -8.35 13.51
CA ILE A 570 -36.34 -7.69 12.99
C ILE A 570 -37.28 -7.41 14.17
N GLY A 571 -37.71 -6.15 14.30
CA GLY A 571 -38.63 -5.69 15.34
C GLY A 571 -40.09 -5.64 14.88
N GLY A 572 -40.32 -5.32 13.60
CA GLY A 572 -41.64 -5.33 13.00
C GLY A 572 -41.61 -4.91 11.53
N ILE A 573 -42.66 -5.29 10.80
CA ILE A 573 -42.86 -4.98 9.38
C ILE A 573 -44.27 -4.40 9.24
N ASP A 574 -44.37 -3.22 8.62
CA ASP A 574 -45.62 -2.58 8.26
C ASP A 574 -45.83 -2.65 6.74
N PRO A 575 -46.69 -3.56 6.26
CA PRO A 575 -46.95 -3.75 4.83
C PRO A 575 -47.79 -2.62 4.21
N GLU A 576 -48.45 -1.77 5.01
CA GLU A 576 -49.19 -0.62 4.46
C GLU A 576 -48.24 0.53 4.07
N THR A 577 -47.09 0.61 4.74
CA THR A 577 -46.11 1.70 4.54
C THR A 577 -44.78 1.22 3.97
N ASP A 578 -44.62 -0.07 3.73
CA ASP A 578 -43.38 -0.75 3.29
C ASP A 578 -42.19 -0.56 4.25
N VAL A 579 -42.45 -0.44 5.55
CA VAL A 579 -41.41 -0.12 6.55
C VAL A 579 -41.05 -1.34 7.39
N LEU A 580 -39.75 -1.65 7.47
CA LEU A 580 -39.18 -2.55 8.46
C LEU A 580 -38.51 -1.74 9.57
N THR A 581 -38.77 -2.13 10.82
CA THR A 581 -38.10 -1.58 12.02
C THR A 581 -37.26 -2.66 12.69
N THR A 582 -36.05 -2.34 13.14
CA THR A 582 -35.22 -3.26 13.93
C THR A 582 -35.73 -3.37 15.37
N ALA A 583 -35.44 -4.48 16.05
CA ALA A 583 -35.84 -4.66 17.45
C ALA A 583 -35.01 -3.80 18.42
N GLU A 584 -33.76 -3.51 18.03
CA GLU A 584 -32.79 -2.75 18.80
C GLU A 584 -32.02 -1.76 17.92
N ALA A 585 -31.32 -0.82 18.55
CA ALA A 585 -30.48 0.15 17.86
C ALA A 585 -29.31 -0.54 17.14
N TYR A 586 -28.96 -0.06 15.95
CA TYR A 586 -27.71 -0.46 15.31
C TYR A 586 -26.51 0.00 16.14
N GLN A 587 -25.60 -0.93 16.44
CA GLN A 587 -24.60 -0.77 17.48
C GLN A 587 -23.26 -0.19 16.99
N TYR A 588 -23.01 -0.16 15.67
CA TYR A 588 -21.75 0.32 15.11
C TYR A 588 -21.88 1.75 14.55
N GLY A 589 -21.10 2.68 15.12
CA GLY A 589 -21.21 4.11 14.85
C GLY A 589 -22.31 4.79 15.70
N GLY A 590 -21.98 5.88 16.40
CA GLY A 590 -22.87 6.50 17.40
C GLY A 590 -24.22 7.01 16.84
N GLY A 591 -24.28 7.33 15.54
CA GLY A 591 -25.47 7.86 14.88
C GLY A 591 -26.40 6.82 14.23
N GLY A 592 -26.25 5.52 14.54
CA GLY A 592 -27.08 4.47 13.93
C GLY A 592 -26.74 4.18 12.47
N MET A 593 -27.71 3.71 11.69
CA MET A 593 -27.54 3.38 10.27
C MET A 593 -27.26 4.64 9.41
N SER A 594 -26.58 4.47 8.27
CA SER A 594 -26.48 5.52 7.23
C SER A 594 -26.56 4.90 5.84
N ASN A 595 -27.27 5.57 4.94
CA ASN A 595 -27.38 5.17 3.55
C ASN A 595 -26.39 5.89 2.61
N ASP A 596 -25.40 6.62 3.14
CA ASP A 596 -24.43 7.38 2.34
C ASP A 596 -23.60 6.49 1.40
N GLN A 597 -23.30 5.26 1.82
CA GLN A 597 -22.60 4.26 0.98
C GLN A 597 -23.55 3.22 0.36
N GLY A 598 -24.86 3.38 0.56
CA GLY A 598 -25.89 2.43 0.14
C GLY A 598 -25.98 1.21 1.07
N ILE A 599 -26.98 1.21 1.94
CA ILE A 599 -27.26 0.06 2.83
C ILE A 599 -27.59 -1.16 1.98
N MET A 600 -26.93 -2.27 2.31
CA MET A 600 -27.15 -3.57 1.70
C MET A 600 -27.34 -4.63 2.80
N TYR A 601 -28.33 -5.50 2.64
CA TYR A 601 -28.64 -6.53 3.63
C TYR A 601 -29.27 -7.78 2.99
N TYR A 602 -29.32 -8.87 3.75
CA TYR A 602 -30.23 -9.99 3.54
C TYR A 602 -30.95 -10.31 4.85
N ALA A 603 -32.17 -10.84 4.77
CA ALA A 603 -32.91 -11.37 5.92
C ALA A 603 -32.60 -12.85 6.09
N PHE A 604 -32.49 -13.37 7.31
CA PHE A 604 -32.18 -14.77 7.58
C PHE A 604 -32.84 -15.30 8.85
N ASN A 605 -32.75 -16.62 9.03
CA ASN A 605 -33.37 -17.39 10.12
C ASN A 605 -34.91 -17.34 10.02
N LEU A 606 -35.42 -17.53 8.79
CA LEU A 606 -36.84 -17.48 8.46
C LEU A 606 -37.27 -18.83 7.88
N LEU A 607 -38.33 -19.43 8.44
CA LEU A 607 -38.93 -20.64 7.87
C LEU A 607 -39.56 -20.32 6.50
N GLU A 608 -40.06 -19.10 6.37
CA GLU A 608 -40.73 -18.55 5.20
C GLU A 608 -39.81 -18.34 4.00
N GLU A 609 -38.50 -18.41 4.22
CA GLU A 609 -37.46 -18.30 3.19
C GLU A 609 -36.67 -19.62 3.05
N LEU A 610 -37.20 -20.74 3.57
CA LEU A 610 -36.61 -22.07 3.34
C LEU A 610 -37.03 -22.58 1.95
N ASP A 611 -36.39 -22.08 0.91
CA ASP A 611 -36.87 -22.17 -0.48
C ASP A 611 -35.87 -22.76 -1.48
N ALA A 612 -34.60 -22.93 -1.07
CA ALA A 612 -33.56 -23.49 -1.91
C ALA A 612 -32.85 -24.71 -1.31
N PRO A 613 -32.37 -25.65 -2.16
CA PRO A 613 -31.54 -26.77 -1.70
C PRO A 613 -30.30 -26.30 -0.92
N GLY A 614 -30.05 -26.94 0.22
CA GLY A 614 -28.94 -26.60 1.12
C GLY A 614 -29.29 -25.56 2.19
N GLU A 615 -30.53 -25.09 2.24
CA GLU A 615 -30.99 -24.20 3.30
C GLU A 615 -31.58 -24.95 4.51
N TRP A 616 -31.50 -24.34 5.69
CA TRP A 616 -32.09 -24.88 6.91
C TRP A 616 -32.62 -23.80 7.86
N TYR A 617 -33.56 -24.19 8.72
CA TYR A 617 -34.14 -23.36 9.76
C TYR A 617 -34.30 -24.18 11.06
N LEU A 618 -34.02 -23.58 12.21
CA LEU A 618 -34.22 -24.21 13.51
C LEU A 618 -35.20 -23.39 14.34
N ASN A 619 -36.34 -24.01 14.68
CA ASN A 619 -37.22 -23.47 15.71
C ASN A 619 -36.60 -23.80 17.08
N ARG A 620 -35.95 -22.81 17.70
CA ARG A 620 -35.23 -22.98 18.98
C ARG A 620 -36.16 -23.18 20.17
N ASP A 621 -37.42 -22.74 20.09
CA ASP A 621 -38.40 -22.92 21.16
C ASP A 621 -38.90 -24.37 21.23
N THR A 622 -39.02 -25.03 20.08
CA THR A 622 -39.53 -26.41 19.99
C THR A 622 -38.45 -27.46 19.75
N GLY A 623 -37.24 -27.06 19.34
CA GLY A 623 -36.16 -27.97 18.95
C GLY A 623 -36.35 -28.63 17.59
N MET A 624 -37.25 -28.12 16.76
CA MET A 624 -37.51 -28.69 15.44
C MET A 624 -36.59 -28.08 14.39
N LEU A 625 -35.71 -28.92 13.83
CA LEU A 625 -34.83 -28.58 12.72
C LEU A 625 -35.55 -28.88 11.40
N TYR A 626 -35.53 -27.94 10.47
CA TYR A 626 -36.05 -28.07 9.11
C TYR A 626 -34.90 -27.88 8.12
N LEU A 627 -34.84 -28.73 7.09
CA LEU A 627 -33.79 -28.72 6.08
C LEU A 627 -34.42 -28.91 4.71
N TYR A 628 -34.03 -28.10 3.73
CA TYR A 628 -34.17 -28.43 2.32
C TYR A 628 -32.89 -29.14 1.89
N PRO A 629 -32.90 -30.48 1.69
CA PRO A 629 -31.71 -31.22 1.34
C PRO A 629 -31.06 -30.74 0.04
N PRO A 630 -29.72 -30.58 -0.02
CA PRO A 630 -29.02 -30.19 -1.24
C PRO A 630 -28.99 -31.32 -2.30
N THR A 631 -29.17 -32.56 -1.85
CA THR A 631 -29.10 -33.80 -2.63
C THR A 631 -30.20 -34.76 -2.17
N ASP A 632 -30.31 -35.93 -2.83
CA ASP A 632 -31.17 -37.00 -2.33
C ASP A 632 -30.71 -37.42 -0.91
N PHE A 633 -31.59 -37.20 0.06
CA PHE A 633 -31.26 -37.28 1.48
C PHE A 633 -31.14 -38.72 2.01
N ALA A 634 -31.46 -39.73 1.20
CA ALA A 634 -31.47 -41.13 1.64
C ALA A 634 -30.09 -41.65 2.13
N GLU A 635 -28.99 -41.12 1.58
CA GLU A 635 -27.61 -41.53 1.91
C GLU A 635 -26.76 -40.35 2.46
N ALA A 636 -27.37 -39.19 2.67
CA ALA A 636 -26.67 -37.99 3.13
C ALA A 636 -26.41 -38.03 4.63
N VAL A 637 -25.27 -37.51 5.07
CA VAL A 637 -24.92 -37.42 6.49
C VAL A 637 -25.13 -35.99 6.97
N ALA A 638 -26.23 -35.77 7.71
CA ALA A 638 -26.48 -34.50 8.40
C ALA A 638 -25.78 -34.48 9.77
N GLU A 639 -25.05 -33.41 10.06
CA GLU A 639 -24.24 -33.26 11.28
C GLU A 639 -24.40 -31.86 11.86
N ILE A 640 -24.40 -31.75 13.20
CA ILE A 640 -24.34 -30.47 13.90
C ILE A 640 -23.20 -30.48 14.92
N GLY A 641 -22.52 -29.34 15.04
CA GLY A 641 -21.57 -29.12 16.13
C GLY A 641 -22.30 -28.97 17.46
N LEU A 642 -21.78 -29.56 18.53
CA LEU A 642 -22.34 -29.45 19.88
C LEU A 642 -21.38 -28.84 20.90
N PHE A 643 -20.08 -29.11 20.77
CA PHE A 643 -19.10 -28.69 21.76
C PHE A 643 -18.89 -27.17 21.71
N SER A 644 -19.21 -26.49 22.82
CA SER A 644 -19.31 -25.02 22.92
C SER A 644 -18.14 -24.37 23.64
N GLU A 645 -17.06 -25.11 23.90
CA GLU A 645 -15.83 -24.66 24.54
C GLU A 645 -14.62 -24.94 23.63
N PRO A 646 -13.41 -24.42 23.92
CA PRO A 646 -12.21 -24.81 23.18
C PRO A 646 -11.94 -26.30 23.31
N MET A 647 -11.72 -27.04 22.22
CA MET A 647 -11.44 -28.49 22.32
C MET A 647 -10.13 -28.76 23.06
N ILE A 648 -9.13 -27.90 22.85
CA ILE A 648 -7.86 -27.90 23.57
C ILE A 648 -7.62 -26.50 24.14
N LEU A 649 -7.36 -26.43 25.44
CA LEU A 649 -6.98 -25.22 26.15
C LEU A 649 -5.65 -25.46 26.86
N ALA A 650 -4.65 -24.63 26.60
CA ALA A 650 -3.37 -24.63 27.31
C ALA A 650 -3.11 -23.25 27.88
N GLU A 651 -2.83 -23.16 29.17
CA GLU A 651 -2.56 -21.90 29.87
C GLU A 651 -1.24 -22.00 30.63
N ASP A 652 -0.32 -21.07 30.37
CA ASP A 652 1.00 -20.99 31.00
C ASP A 652 1.79 -22.33 30.87
N VAL A 653 1.75 -22.89 29.66
CA VAL A 653 2.40 -24.16 29.30
C VAL A 653 3.64 -23.92 28.46
N SER A 654 4.70 -24.69 28.70
CA SER A 654 5.91 -24.67 27.88
C SER A 654 6.28 -26.03 27.29
N HIS A 655 6.91 -26.03 26.11
CA HIS A 655 7.48 -27.23 25.47
C HIS A 655 6.47 -28.37 25.25
N VAL A 656 5.23 -28.04 24.90
CA VAL A 656 4.18 -29.00 24.49
C VAL A 656 3.96 -28.95 22.98
N ARG A 657 3.79 -30.13 22.37
CA ARG A 657 3.62 -30.28 20.93
C ARG A 657 2.36 -31.06 20.59
N PHE A 658 1.63 -30.60 19.59
CA PHE A 658 0.50 -31.30 18.98
C PHE A 658 0.88 -31.64 17.53
N GLU A 659 0.87 -32.92 17.17
CA GLU A 659 1.35 -33.39 15.87
C GLU A 659 0.34 -34.29 15.15
N GLY A 660 -0.12 -33.87 13.96
CA GLY A 660 -0.96 -34.71 13.10
C GLY A 660 -2.39 -34.94 13.60
N LEU A 661 -2.94 -34.00 14.39
CA LEU A 661 -4.30 -34.11 14.94
C LEU A 661 -5.31 -33.36 14.07
N THR A 662 -6.50 -33.92 13.92
CA THR A 662 -7.65 -33.22 13.32
C THR A 662 -8.62 -32.81 14.42
N LEU A 663 -8.99 -31.53 14.49
CA LEU A 663 -10.05 -31.01 15.36
C LEU A 663 -11.19 -30.55 14.48
N ASP A 664 -12.39 -31.08 14.71
CA ASP A 664 -13.45 -30.96 13.72
C ASP A 664 -14.87 -30.89 14.32
N LEU A 665 -15.71 -30.05 13.71
CA LEU A 665 -17.12 -29.84 13.99
C LEU A 665 -17.44 -29.34 15.42
N GLY A 666 -16.95 -28.15 15.79
CA GLY A 666 -17.22 -27.49 17.07
C GLY A 666 -18.13 -26.27 16.94
N ARG A 667 -18.93 -25.96 17.98
CA ARG A 667 -19.70 -24.70 18.10
C ARG A 667 -18.83 -23.51 18.53
N TYR A 668 -17.61 -23.80 18.97
CA TYR A 668 -16.68 -22.81 19.47
C TYR A 668 -15.27 -23.04 18.89
N ARG A 669 -14.22 -22.92 19.71
CA ARG A 669 -12.83 -22.86 19.26
C ARG A 669 -12.19 -24.23 19.08
N GLY A 670 -11.26 -24.34 18.15
CA GLY A 670 -10.39 -25.53 18.01
C GLY A 670 -9.36 -25.61 19.13
N MET A 671 -8.34 -24.76 19.08
CA MET A 671 -7.24 -24.73 20.05
C MET A 671 -7.02 -23.33 20.60
N ALA A 672 -6.82 -23.20 21.91
CA ALA A 672 -6.45 -21.95 22.57
C ALA A 672 -5.21 -22.16 23.46
N LEU A 673 -4.13 -21.44 23.15
CA LEU A 673 -2.88 -21.42 23.91
C LEU A 673 -2.70 -20.01 24.46
N TRP A 674 -2.75 -19.83 25.78
CA TRP A 674 -2.58 -18.55 26.45
C TRP A 674 -1.31 -18.55 27.28
N ASP A 675 -0.51 -17.49 27.15
CA ASP A 675 0.73 -17.30 27.91
C ASP A 675 1.72 -18.48 27.79
N CYS A 676 1.66 -19.20 26.67
CA CYS A 676 2.48 -20.38 26.42
C CYS A 676 3.83 -20.03 25.79
N SER A 677 4.84 -20.87 26.03
CA SER A 677 6.17 -20.68 25.43
C SER A 677 6.75 -21.95 24.81
N ASP A 678 7.47 -21.82 23.69
CA ASP A 678 8.15 -22.94 23.03
C ASP A 678 7.21 -24.14 22.69
N CYS A 679 5.92 -23.86 22.50
CA CYS A 679 4.91 -24.84 22.10
C CYS A 679 4.80 -24.94 20.58
N ALA A 680 4.41 -26.11 20.05
CA ALA A 680 4.27 -26.31 18.61
C ALA A 680 2.97 -27.03 18.23
N ILE A 681 2.33 -26.57 17.15
CA ILE A 681 1.19 -27.21 16.50
C ILE A 681 1.64 -27.53 15.07
N VAL A 682 1.75 -28.82 14.74
CA VAL A 682 2.46 -29.25 13.53
C VAL A 682 1.67 -30.30 12.76
N GLY A 683 1.40 -30.04 11.48
CA GLY A 683 0.69 -30.99 10.63
C GLY A 683 -0.75 -31.25 11.06
N CYS A 684 -1.36 -30.33 11.81
CA CYS A 684 -2.73 -30.48 12.31
C CYS A 684 -3.76 -29.92 11.31
N THR A 685 -4.97 -30.46 11.35
CA THR A 685 -6.13 -29.92 10.65
C THR A 685 -7.13 -29.36 11.65
N VAL A 686 -7.59 -28.14 11.46
CA VAL A 686 -8.68 -27.57 12.26
C VAL A 686 -9.79 -27.11 11.32
N SER A 687 -10.95 -27.73 11.42
CA SER A 687 -12.04 -27.51 10.47
C SER A 687 -13.42 -27.45 11.11
N ARG A 688 -14.38 -26.81 10.44
CA ARG A 688 -15.80 -26.77 10.85
C ARG A 688 -15.97 -26.24 12.27
N MET A 689 -15.31 -25.13 12.58
CA MET A 689 -15.44 -24.43 13.86
C MET A 689 -16.34 -23.21 13.68
N ALA A 690 -17.41 -23.08 14.45
CA ALA A 690 -18.29 -21.91 14.35
C ALA A 690 -17.69 -20.64 14.99
N ASP A 691 -16.60 -20.74 15.76
CA ASP A 691 -15.83 -19.60 16.28
C ASP A 691 -14.46 -19.51 15.58
N ASN A 692 -13.36 -19.44 16.35
CA ASN A 692 -11.99 -19.37 15.84
C ASN A 692 -11.35 -20.76 15.69
N GLY A 693 -10.35 -20.87 14.81
CA GLY A 693 -9.55 -22.09 14.62
C GLY A 693 -8.51 -22.28 15.74
N ILE A 694 -7.32 -21.71 15.56
CA ILE A 694 -6.19 -21.82 16.51
C ILE A 694 -5.84 -20.43 17.05
N MET A 695 -5.74 -20.30 18.37
CA MET A 695 -5.37 -19.07 19.04
C MET A 695 -4.10 -19.29 19.85
N VAL A 696 -3.10 -18.42 19.65
CA VAL A 696 -1.88 -18.30 20.45
C VAL A 696 -1.85 -16.87 20.98
N HIS A 697 -2.27 -16.69 22.22
CA HIS A 697 -2.38 -15.37 22.84
C HIS A 697 -1.25 -15.15 23.85
N ARG A 698 -0.51 -14.05 23.70
CA ARG A 698 0.72 -13.73 24.46
C ARG A 698 1.73 -14.89 24.43
N GLY A 699 1.84 -15.57 23.29
CA GLY A 699 2.79 -16.66 23.10
C GLY A 699 4.23 -16.15 22.98
N GLN A 700 5.18 -16.99 23.38
CA GLN A 700 6.61 -16.73 23.18
C GLN A 700 7.28 -17.93 22.49
N ARG A 701 7.84 -17.72 21.29
CA ARG A 701 8.47 -18.78 20.47
C ARG A 701 7.54 -19.96 20.17
N CYS A 702 6.23 -19.72 20.11
CA CYS A 702 5.26 -20.72 19.69
C CYS A 702 5.23 -20.87 18.16
N THR A 703 5.07 -22.11 17.68
CA THR A 703 5.11 -22.44 16.25
C THR A 703 3.81 -23.09 15.78
N ILE A 704 3.24 -22.59 14.69
CA ILE A 704 2.18 -23.25 13.91
C ILE A 704 2.80 -23.60 12.55
N HIS A 705 2.91 -24.89 12.24
CA HIS A 705 3.66 -25.35 11.07
C HIS A 705 2.94 -26.43 10.27
N SER A 706 2.86 -26.28 8.95
CA SER A 706 2.24 -27.27 8.05
C SER A 706 0.79 -27.63 8.41
N CYS A 707 0.03 -26.70 8.97
CA CYS A 707 -1.37 -26.94 9.33
C CYS A 707 -2.33 -26.59 8.18
N ASP A 708 -3.49 -27.26 8.15
CA ASP A 708 -4.62 -26.91 7.28
C ASP A 708 -5.76 -26.39 8.17
N VAL A 709 -6.15 -25.13 8.00
CA VAL A 709 -7.20 -24.50 8.82
C VAL A 709 -8.26 -23.93 7.91
N HIS A 710 -9.46 -24.50 7.95
CA HIS A 710 -10.50 -24.14 7.00
C HIS A 710 -11.93 -24.32 7.50
N THR A 711 -12.89 -23.70 6.80
CA THR A 711 -14.32 -23.78 7.17
C THR A 711 -14.54 -23.27 8.60
N ILE A 712 -14.11 -22.03 8.82
CA ILE A 712 -14.10 -21.38 10.13
C ILE A 712 -15.13 -20.24 10.13
N GLY A 713 -15.95 -20.16 11.18
CA GLY A 713 -16.99 -19.15 11.33
C GLY A 713 -16.42 -17.74 11.47
N ARG A 714 -15.26 -17.62 12.14
CA ARG A 714 -14.55 -16.35 12.39
C ARG A 714 -13.07 -16.46 12.01
N ARG A 715 -12.15 -16.06 12.91
CA ARG A 715 -10.71 -16.01 12.62
C ARG A 715 -10.14 -17.42 12.52
N ALA A 716 -9.41 -17.71 11.45
CA ALA A 716 -8.72 -18.99 11.36
C ALA A 716 -7.59 -19.07 12.41
N LEU A 717 -6.71 -18.06 12.43
CA LEU A 717 -5.62 -17.93 13.39
C LEU A 717 -5.65 -16.57 14.12
N GLU A 718 -5.33 -16.57 15.41
CA GLU A 718 -4.99 -15.37 16.17
C GLU A 718 -3.65 -15.62 16.88
N VAL A 719 -2.63 -14.82 16.57
CA VAL A 719 -1.26 -14.98 17.08
C VAL A 719 -0.76 -13.66 17.65
N THR A 720 -0.69 -13.57 18.98
CA THR A 720 -0.19 -12.41 19.69
C THR A 720 1.03 -12.78 20.54
N GLY A 721 2.02 -11.90 20.62
CA GLY A 721 3.19 -12.12 21.46
C GLY A 721 4.28 -11.07 21.29
N GLY A 722 5.11 -10.94 22.31
CA GLY A 722 6.03 -9.81 22.47
C GLY A 722 5.40 -8.64 23.22
N ASP A 723 6.23 -7.67 23.58
CA ASP A 723 5.83 -6.52 24.38
C ASP A 723 6.25 -5.23 23.66
N ARG A 724 5.26 -4.40 23.32
CA ARG A 724 5.50 -3.15 22.61
C ARG A 724 6.13 -2.08 23.49
N GLU A 725 5.85 -2.06 24.79
CA GLU A 725 6.44 -1.05 25.68
C GLU A 725 7.97 -1.22 25.77
N THR A 726 8.44 -2.48 25.75
CA THR A 726 9.85 -2.85 25.85
C THR A 726 10.50 -3.24 24.52
N LEU A 727 9.71 -3.36 23.45
CA LEU A 727 10.10 -3.93 22.15
C LEU A 727 10.69 -5.35 22.24
N GLU A 728 10.38 -6.11 23.30
CA GLU A 728 10.80 -7.51 23.41
C GLU A 728 10.02 -8.38 22.41
N PRO A 729 10.69 -9.17 21.55
CA PRO A 729 10.02 -9.96 20.53
C PRO A 729 9.33 -11.20 21.14
N GLY A 730 8.13 -11.50 20.64
CA GLY A 730 7.43 -12.75 20.92
C GLY A 730 8.09 -13.93 20.22
N GLY A 731 8.57 -13.73 18.98
CA GLY A 731 9.25 -14.76 18.20
C GLY A 731 8.35 -15.92 17.76
N ASN A 732 7.03 -15.72 17.73
CA ASN A 732 6.09 -16.73 17.24
C ASN A 732 6.21 -16.90 15.72
N LEU A 733 5.93 -18.11 15.24
CA LEU A 733 6.07 -18.49 13.84
C LEU A 733 4.78 -19.14 13.32
N VAL A 734 4.27 -18.63 12.19
CA VAL A 734 3.27 -19.33 11.36
C VAL A 734 3.89 -19.64 10.02
N GLU A 735 4.03 -20.92 9.69
CA GLU A 735 4.73 -21.34 8.47
C GLU A 735 4.12 -22.55 7.76
N ASN A 736 4.16 -22.55 6.43
CA ASN A 736 3.70 -23.68 5.60
C ASN A 736 2.22 -24.05 5.79
N CYS A 737 1.40 -23.11 6.27
CA CYS A 737 -0.01 -23.34 6.56
C CYS A 737 -0.90 -22.98 5.37
N ARG A 738 -1.91 -23.81 5.11
CA ARG A 738 -2.98 -23.55 4.14
C ARG A 738 -4.20 -23.08 4.93
N ILE A 739 -4.66 -21.86 4.66
CA ILE A 739 -5.72 -21.21 5.47
C ILE A 739 -6.77 -20.65 4.52
N HIS A 740 -8.01 -21.13 4.61
CA HIS A 740 -9.06 -20.69 3.70
C HIS A 740 -10.48 -20.86 4.24
N SER A 741 -11.47 -20.26 3.57
CA SER A 741 -12.88 -20.41 3.92
C SER A 741 -13.17 -20.03 5.38
N CYS A 742 -12.58 -18.93 5.84
CA CYS A 742 -12.79 -18.34 7.16
C CYS A 742 -13.69 -17.10 7.10
N GLY A 743 -14.11 -16.56 8.24
CA GLY A 743 -15.06 -15.43 8.28
C GLY A 743 -16.44 -15.77 7.71
N ARG A 744 -16.88 -17.03 7.77
CA ARG A 744 -18.15 -17.48 7.19
C ARG A 744 -19.39 -16.89 7.87
N ILE A 745 -19.34 -16.76 9.20
CA ILE A 745 -20.45 -16.34 10.07
C ILE A 745 -20.40 -14.83 10.32
N ASP A 746 -19.22 -14.34 10.71
CA ASP A 746 -18.93 -12.91 10.83
C ASP A 746 -17.90 -12.56 9.75
N ARG A 747 -18.23 -11.61 8.86
CA ARG A 747 -17.56 -11.44 7.57
C ARG A 747 -16.35 -10.51 7.64
N THR A 748 -16.45 -9.40 8.35
CA THR A 748 -15.38 -8.39 8.40
C THR A 748 -14.55 -8.49 9.68
N TYR A 749 -13.24 -8.19 9.56
CA TYR A 749 -12.29 -8.23 10.69
C TYR A 749 -12.16 -9.60 11.39
N THR A 750 -12.45 -10.66 10.64
CA THR A 750 -12.27 -12.07 10.99
C THR A 750 -11.24 -12.74 10.06
N PRO A 751 -9.99 -12.24 10.05
CA PRO A 751 -9.00 -12.63 9.05
C PRO A 751 -8.56 -14.10 9.13
N ALA A 752 -7.86 -14.56 8.09
CA ALA A 752 -7.11 -15.81 8.15
C ALA A 752 -6.07 -15.76 9.28
N ILE A 753 -5.37 -14.64 9.45
CA ILE A 753 -4.45 -14.40 10.59
C ILE A 753 -4.66 -12.99 11.19
N GLN A 754 -5.01 -12.94 12.48
CA GLN A 754 -4.79 -11.75 13.31
C GLN A 754 -3.39 -11.86 13.92
N LEU A 755 -2.49 -10.90 13.67
CA LEU A 755 -1.11 -10.91 14.17
C LEU A 755 -0.86 -9.67 15.03
N GLU A 756 -0.43 -9.85 16.28
CA GLU A 756 -0.16 -8.72 17.18
C GLU A 756 1.13 -8.85 17.98
N GLY A 757 1.66 -7.71 18.43
CA GLY A 757 2.77 -7.61 19.39
C GLY A 757 4.09 -7.17 18.75
N VAL A 758 5.17 -7.94 18.96
CA VAL A 758 6.51 -7.58 18.46
C VAL A 758 7.25 -8.80 17.91
N GLY A 759 7.89 -8.70 16.75
CA GLY A 759 8.89 -9.67 16.31
C GLY A 759 8.38 -11.07 15.91
N ASN A 760 7.07 -11.22 15.67
CA ASN A 760 6.47 -12.46 15.15
C ASN A 760 6.65 -12.59 13.61
N ARG A 761 6.62 -13.83 13.11
CA ARG A 761 6.90 -14.17 11.71
C ARG A 761 5.76 -14.98 11.08
N VAL A 762 5.34 -14.59 9.88
CA VAL A 762 4.36 -15.30 9.05
C VAL A 762 5.00 -15.54 7.68
N VAL A 763 5.36 -16.80 7.39
CA VAL A 763 6.14 -17.12 6.19
C VAL A 763 5.68 -18.37 5.45
N HIS A 764 5.78 -18.41 4.11
CA HIS A 764 5.46 -19.60 3.31
C HIS A 764 4.02 -20.13 3.49
N ASN A 765 3.03 -19.25 3.67
CA ASN A 765 1.63 -19.66 3.82
C ASN A 765 0.84 -19.40 2.55
N LEU A 766 -0.27 -20.12 2.38
CA LEU A 766 -1.26 -19.91 1.34
C LEU A 766 -2.58 -19.50 1.98
N MET A 767 -3.09 -18.31 1.63
CA MET A 767 -4.33 -17.75 2.19
C MET A 767 -5.30 -17.35 1.08
N TYR A 768 -6.51 -17.92 1.10
CA TYR A 768 -7.51 -17.67 0.05
C TYR A 768 -8.95 -17.90 0.52
N ASP A 769 -9.93 -17.49 -0.30
CA ASP A 769 -11.36 -17.65 -0.02
C ASP A 769 -11.75 -17.00 1.31
N VAL A 770 -11.48 -15.69 1.41
CA VAL A 770 -11.75 -14.87 2.60
C VAL A 770 -12.61 -13.66 2.20
N PRO A 771 -13.77 -13.42 2.85
CA PRO A 771 -14.66 -12.31 2.49
C PRO A 771 -14.06 -10.93 2.80
N SER A 772 -13.10 -10.87 3.73
CA SER A 772 -12.42 -9.66 4.20
C SER A 772 -10.89 -9.84 4.10
N SER A 773 -10.11 -9.06 4.83
CA SER A 773 -8.64 -9.16 4.87
C SER A 773 -8.17 -10.57 5.23
N ALA A 774 -7.16 -11.07 4.53
CA ALA A 774 -6.47 -12.29 4.90
C ALA A 774 -5.67 -12.10 6.20
N MET A 775 -5.08 -10.92 6.38
CA MET A 775 -4.35 -10.58 7.60
C MET A 775 -4.76 -9.22 8.13
N ARG A 776 -4.89 -9.14 9.45
CA ARG A 776 -4.88 -7.87 10.19
C ARG A 776 -3.70 -7.88 11.14
N ILE A 777 -2.93 -6.79 11.15
CA ILE A 777 -1.66 -6.75 11.88
C ILE A 777 -1.56 -5.49 12.75
N GLU A 778 -1.12 -5.67 13.99
CA GLU A 778 -0.91 -4.58 14.95
C GLU A 778 0.38 -4.78 15.74
N GLY A 779 1.40 -3.96 15.52
CA GLY A 779 2.65 -4.14 16.27
C GLY A 779 3.92 -3.67 15.58
N ASN A 780 5.05 -4.21 16.05
CA ASN A 780 6.39 -3.78 15.69
C ASN A 780 7.25 -4.95 15.20
N ASP A 781 8.20 -4.68 14.32
CA ASP A 781 9.25 -5.63 13.91
C ASP A 781 8.75 -7.00 13.38
N HIS A 782 7.49 -7.08 12.90
CA HIS A 782 6.96 -8.30 12.29
C HIS A 782 7.55 -8.53 10.90
N LEU A 783 7.69 -9.81 10.55
CA LEU A 783 8.08 -10.25 9.21
C LEU A 783 6.94 -11.03 8.55
N VAL A 784 6.47 -10.53 7.42
CA VAL A 784 5.52 -11.23 6.53
C VAL A 784 6.23 -11.50 5.22
N ALA A 785 6.61 -12.74 4.96
CA ALA A 785 7.43 -13.05 3.78
C ALA A 785 7.08 -14.35 3.07
N ASN A 786 7.26 -14.41 1.76
CA ASN A 786 7.08 -15.65 0.99
C ASN A 786 5.66 -16.24 1.09
N ASN A 787 4.64 -15.44 1.38
CA ASN A 787 3.25 -15.91 1.42
C ASN A 787 2.54 -15.65 0.09
N GLU A 788 1.55 -16.47 -0.20
CA GLU A 788 0.65 -16.34 -1.35
C GLU A 788 -0.76 -15.99 -0.87
N PHE A 789 -1.33 -14.95 -1.48
CA PHE A 789 -2.66 -14.44 -1.19
C PHE A 789 -3.46 -14.35 -2.48
N HIS A 790 -4.60 -15.03 -2.54
CA HIS A 790 -5.51 -14.89 -3.68
C HIS A 790 -6.97 -15.04 -3.27
N SER A 791 -7.89 -14.42 -4.01
CA SER A 791 -9.32 -14.55 -3.73
C SER A 791 -9.67 -14.15 -2.28
N VAL A 792 -9.13 -13.03 -1.82
CA VAL A 792 -9.41 -12.44 -0.51
C VAL A 792 -9.98 -11.03 -0.67
N VAL A 793 -10.60 -10.49 0.38
CA VAL A 793 -11.39 -9.25 0.33
C VAL A 793 -12.58 -9.40 -0.65
N LEU A 794 -13.22 -10.57 -0.68
CA LEU A 794 -14.27 -10.87 -1.68
C LEU A 794 -15.59 -10.11 -1.47
N GLU A 795 -15.83 -9.56 -0.28
CA GLU A 795 -17.11 -8.95 0.11
C GLU A 795 -16.96 -7.53 0.68
N SER A 796 -15.98 -7.31 1.56
CA SER A 796 -15.78 -6.02 2.22
C SER A 796 -15.16 -4.96 1.30
N ASP A 797 -15.61 -3.72 1.41
CA ASP A 797 -14.96 -2.57 0.78
C ASP A 797 -14.03 -1.85 1.78
N ASP A 798 -13.15 -0.96 1.29
CA ASP A 798 -12.22 -0.16 2.10
C ASP A 798 -11.24 -1.02 2.93
N GLN A 799 -10.68 -2.08 2.31
CA GLN A 799 -9.78 -3.04 2.98
C GLN A 799 -8.66 -3.54 2.06
N GLY A 800 -7.59 -4.07 2.65
CA GLY A 800 -6.52 -4.78 1.92
C GLY A 800 -6.49 -6.28 2.27
N ALA A 801 -5.83 -7.10 1.43
CA ALA A 801 -5.51 -8.47 1.82
C ALA A 801 -4.69 -8.49 3.13
N ILE A 802 -3.82 -7.51 3.31
CA ILE A 802 -3.22 -7.15 4.60
C ILE A 802 -3.73 -5.77 5.00
N ASP A 803 -4.25 -5.64 6.22
CA ASP A 803 -4.76 -4.38 6.79
C ASP A 803 -4.06 -4.04 8.13
N ILE A 804 -3.72 -2.76 8.29
CA ILE A 804 -3.02 -2.19 9.45
C ILE A 804 -3.63 -0.80 9.70
N TYR A 805 -3.94 -0.47 10.96
CA TYR A 805 -4.72 0.72 11.27
C TYR A 805 -4.12 1.61 12.38
N GLY A 806 -4.07 2.92 12.11
CA GLY A 806 -4.24 3.97 13.10
C GLY A 806 -3.03 4.36 13.96
N ASN A 807 -2.01 3.51 14.08
CA ASN A 807 -0.90 3.73 15.02
C ASN A 807 0.45 3.98 14.31
N PRO A 808 0.91 5.25 14.19
CA PRO A 808 2.18 5.58 13.54
C PRO A 808 3.44 5.09 14.27
N THR A 809 3.29 4.42 15.43
CA THR A 809 4.38 3.80 16.20
C THR A 809 4.50 2.29 15.94
N TYR A 810 3.61 1.72 15.13
CA TYR A 810 3.87 0.44 14.46
C TYR A 810 5.01 0.69 13.46
N ARG A 811 6.18 0.12 13.73
CA ARG A 811 7.43 0.40 13.00
C ARG A 811 8.25 -0.87 12.82
N GLY A 812 9.15 -0.85 11.83
CA GLY A 812 10.07 -1.95 11.56
C GLY A 812 9.42 -3.18 10.91
N MET A 813 8.17 -3.06 10.44
CA MET A 813 7.50 -4.13 9.74
C MET A 813 8.07 -4.33 8.34
N VAL A 814 8.27 -5.59 7.96
CA VAL A 814 8.79 -5.98 6.65
C VAL A 814 7.83 -6.93 5.95
N PHE A 815 7.33 -6.52 4.78
CA PHE A 815 6.57 -7.32 3.83
C PHE A 815 7.48 -7.64 2.65
N ARG A 816 7.93 -8.90 2.51
CA ARG A 816 8.86 -9.24 1.43
C ARG A 816 8.57 -10.51 0.66
N HIS A 817 8.76 -10.47 -0.65
CA HIS A 817 8.58 -11.62 -1.55
C HIS A 817 7.23 -12.32 -1.36
N ASN A 818 6.15 -11.58 -1.11
CA ASN A 818 4.80 -12.14 -1.11
C ASN A 818 4.20 -12.01 -2.52
N TYR A 819 3.27 -12.91 -2.84
CA TYR A 819 2.51 -12.87 -4.07
C TYR A 819 1.03 -12.59 -3.76
N PHE A 820 0.54 -11.47 -4.26
CA PHE A 820 -0.85 -11.04 -4.16
C PHE A 820 -1.46 -11.11 -5.54
N HIS A 821 -2.46 -11.96 -5.75
CA HIS A 821 -3.12 -12.02 -7.06
C HIS A 821 -4.61 -12.31 -7.00
N ASP A 822 -5.35 -11.77 -7.97
CA ASP A 822 -6.80 -11.98 -8.09
C ASP A 822 -7.54 -11.61 -6.80
N LEU A 823 -7.27 -10.39 -6.32
CA LEU A 823 -7.85 -9.87 -5.07
C LEU A 823 -9.12 -9.09 -5.34
N GLY A 824 -10.02 -9.13 -4.35
CA GLY A 824 -11.22 -8.32 -4.37
C GLY A 824 -12.27 -8.80 -5.36
N ASN A 825 -13.32 -8.00 -5.53
CA ASN A 825 -14.26 -8.16 -6.62
C ASN A 825 -13.64 -7.55 -7.90
N LEU A 826 -13.49 -8.36 -8.94
CA LEU A 826 -12.90 -7.93 -10.21
C LEU A 826 -13.86 -7.07 -11.06
N ASP A 827 -15.10 -6.84 -10.60
CA ASP A 827 -16.02 -5.87 -11.19
C ASP A 827 -15.59 -4.43 -10.83
N PRO A 828 -15.20 -3.58 -11.79
CA PRO A 828 -14.77 -2.21 -11.53
C PRO A 828 -15.87 -1.30 -10.94
N THR A 829 -17.13 -1.74 -10.94
CA THR A 829 -18.28 -0.96 -10.47
C THR A 829 -18.71 -1.30 -9.03
N SER A 830 -18.07 -2.27 -8.38
CA SER A 830 -18.59 -2.89 -7.16
C SER A 830 -18.07 -2.32 -5.84
N GLY A 831 -17.42 -1.15 -5.80
CA GLY A 831 -16.89 -0.55 -4.56
C GLY A 831 -17.11 0.97 -4.48
N VAL A 832 -17.46 1.47 -3.30
CA VAL A 832 -17.53 2.91 -3.01
C VAL A 832 -16.11 3.48 -2.82
N HIS A 833 -15.22 2.69 -2.20
CA HIS A 833 -13.83 3.03 -1.98
C HIS A 833 -12.90 2.20 -2.86
N GLY A 834 -12.55 0.97 -2.47
CA GLY A 834 -11.61 0.11 -3.18
C GLY A 834 -11.01 -0.99 -2.30
N GLN A 835 -10.30 -1.92 -2.95
CA GLN A 835 -9.65 -3.06 -2.32
C GLN A 835 -8.17 -3.12 -2.76
N ALA A 836 -7.27 -3.41 -1.82
CA ALA A 836 -5.82 -3.36 -2.02
C ALA A 836 -5.13 -4.72 -1.75
N GLY A 837 -3.88 -4.86 -2.20
CA GLY A 837 -2.99 -5.92 -1.71
C GLY A 837 -2.58 -5.66 -0.26
N ILE A 838 -2.03 -4.48 0.01
CA ILE A 838 -1.66 -4.04 1.36
C ILE A 838 -2.27 -2.66 1.61
N ARG A 839 -2.94 -2.48 2.75
CA ARG A 839 -3.56 -1.23 3.19
C ARG A 839 -2.91 -0.73 4.47
N PHE A 840 -2.30 0.46 4.39
CA PHE A 840 -1.75 1.20 5.51
C PHE A 840 -2.73 2.30 5.91
N ASP A 841 -3.70 1.94 6.75
CA ASP A 841 -4.82 2.81 7.08
C ASP A 841 -4.52 3.76 8.24
N ASP A 842 -4.93 5.02 8.10
CA ASP A 842 -4.72 6.12 9.05
C ASP A 842 -3.33 6.18 9.70
N ALA A 843 -2.45 7.00 9.12
CA ALA A 843 -1.15 7.39 9.69
C ALA A 843 -0.12 6.25 9.89
N ILE A 844 -0.40 5.02 9.45
CA ILE A 844 0.59 3.92 9.44
C ILE A 844 1.83 4.32 8.64
N SER A 845 2.99 4.20 9.28
CA SER A 845 4.22 4.85 8.84
C SER A 845 5.44 3.96 9.09
N GLY A 846 6.50 4.10 8.31
CA GLY A 846 7.76 3.35 8.51
C GLY A 846 7.69 1.87 8.11
N MET A 847 6.77 1.50 7.21
CA MET A 847 6.65 0.15 6.66
C MET A 847 7.68 -0.10 5.55
N VAL A 848 8.15 -1.35 5.41
CA VAL A 848 8.98 -1.78 4.27
C VAL A 848 8.23 -2.82 3.45
N VAL A 849 7.94 -2.51 2.19
CA VAL A 849 7.32 -3.38 1.20
C VAL A 849 8.36 -3.66 0.11
N TYR A 850 8.94 -4.86 0.11
CA TYR A 850 10.13 -5.18 -0.67
C TYR A 850 9.99 -6.44 -1.53
N GLY A 851 10.22 -6.34 -2.84
CA GLY A 851 10.29 -7.55 -3.69
C GLY A 851 8.97 -8.33 -3.81
N ASN A 852 7.81 -7.71 -3.56
CA ASN A 852 6.51 -8.37 -3.66
C ASN A 852 5.97 -8.32 -5.10
N LEU A 853 5.16 -9.30 -5.46
CA LEU A 853 4.42 -9.34 -6.72
C LEU A 853 2.94 -9.05 -6.45
N PHE A 854 2.43 -7.99 -7.06
CA PHE A 854 1.03 -7.55 -7.04
C PHE A 854 0.45 -7.72 -8.44
N GLU A 855 -0.46 -8.68 -8.64
CA GLU A 855 -1.04 -8.99 -9.95
C GLU A 855 -2.57 -8.97 -9.90
N ARG A 856 -3.24 -8.02 -10.58
CA ARG A 856 -4.70 -7.84 -10.46
C ARG A 856 -5.15 -7.74 -8.98
N SER A 857 -4.39 -6.97 -8.21
CA SER A 857 -4.52 -6.91 -6.75
C SER A 857 -5.00 -5.53 -6.27
N ALA A 858 -5.73 -4.81 -7.12
CA ALA A 858 -6.17 -3.43 -6.89
C ALA A 858 -7.43 -3.12 -7.69
N ASN A 859 -8.44 -2.53 -7.03
CA ASN A 859 -9.64 -2.01 -7.67
C ASN A 859 -10.16 -0.74 -6.98
N GLY A 860 -11.22 -0.15 -7.54
CA GLY A 860 -11.76 1.12 -7.06
C GLY A 860 -10.71 2.22 -7.06
N ASN A 861 -10.60 2.94 -5.93
CA ASN A 861 -9.63 4.01 -5.71
C ASN A 861 -8.31 3.53 -5.09
N PHE A 862 -8.15 2.22 -4.88
CA PHE A 862 -7.00 1.65 -4.19
C PHE A 862 -5.96 1.12 -5.17
N GLY A 863 -4.69 1.17 -4.76
CA GLY A 863 -3.59 0.55 -5.47
C GLY A 863 -3.21 -0.80 -4.87
N GLY A 864 -2.25 -1.48 -5.50
CA GLY A 864 -1.66 -2.69 -4.93
C GLY A 864 -1.13 -2.44 -3.52
N VAL A 865 -0.58 -1.24 -3.28
CA VAL A 865 -0.35 -0.68 -1.95
C VAL A 865 -1.19 0.59 -1.79
N GLN A 866 -2.00 0.64 -0.74
CA GLN A 866 -2.76 1.82 -0.33
C GLN A 866 -2.15 2.42 0.94
N MET A 867 -2.07 3.76 0.99
CA MET A 867 -1.69 4.53 2.17
C MET A 867 -2.72 5.59 2.49
N ASN A 868 -3.42 5.46 3.61
CA ASN A 868 -4.26 6.54 4.12
C ASN A 868 -3.47 7.36 5.15
N SER A 869 -2.98 8.52 4.73
CA SER A 869 -2.35 9.53 5.60
C SER A 869 -1.00 9.15 6.23
N GLY A 870 -0.42 7.98 5.92
CA GLY A 870 0.89 7.52 6.38
C GLY A 870 2.10 8.26 5.79
N ARG A 871 3.28 8.07 6.39
CA ARG A 871 4.58 8.62 5.93
C ARG A 871 5.74 7.65 6.19
N ASP A 872 6.91 7.94 5.64
CA ASP A 872 8.14 7.16 5.80
C ASP A 872 8.00 5.68 5.35
N ASN A 873 6.95 5.34 4.59
CA ASN A 873 6.74 3.99 4.05
C ASN A 873 7.62 3.80 2.82
N ILE A 874 8.24 2.64 2.68
CA ILE A 874 9.17 2.32 1.58
C ILE A 874 8.60 1.17 0.77
N MET A 875 8.28 1.42 -0.49
CA MET A 875 7.90 0.44 -1.49
C MET A 875 9.06 0.29 -2.49
N ASP A 876 9.84 -0.78 -2.34
CA ASP A 876 11.10 -0.95 -3.04
C ASP A 876 11.21 -2.29 -3.79
N GLY A 877 11.52 -2.26 -5.09
CA GLY A 877 11.74 -3.47 -5.88
C GLY A 877 10.51 -4.36 -6.04
N ASN A 878 9.29 -3.83 -5.94
CA ASN A 878 8.05 -4.60 -6.14
C ASN A 878 7.64 -4.60 -7.62
N ALA A 879 6.85 -5.59 -8.01
CA ALA A 879 6.22 -5.65 -9.32
C ALA A 879 4.71 -5.47 -9.20
N PHE A 880 4.15 -4.53 -9.95
CA PHE A 880 2.72 -4.25 -10.06
C PHE A 880 2.27 -4.54 -11.49
N LEU A 881 1.47 -5.60 -11.66
CA LEU A 881 1.02 -6.12 -12.95
C LEU A 881 -0.52 -6.04 -13.00
N ASP A 882 -1.07 -5.38 -14.01
CA ASP A 882 -2.54 -5.29 -14.21
C ASP A 882 -3.32 -4.69 -13.02
N CYS A 883 -2.68 -3.85 -12.22
CA CYS A 883 -3.36 -3.12 -11.13
C CYS A 883 -4.01 -1.84 -11.66
N SER A 884 -5.23 -1.51 -11.24
CA SER A 884 -5.87 -0.23 -11.59
C SER A 884 -4.99 0.97 -11.20
N ILE A 885 -4.38 0.91 -10.02
CA ILE A 885 -3.38 1.82 -9.50
C ILE A 885 -2.23 1.00 -8.90
N GLY A 886 -0.97 1.39 -9.12
CA GLY A 886 0.17 0.77 -8.45
C GLY A 886 0.20 1.10 -6.96
N ILE A 887 0.32 2.39 -6.66
CA ILE A 887 0.40 2.93 -5.29
C ILE A 887 -0.68 4.02 -5.12
N SER A 888 -1.53 3.91 -4.10
CA SER A 888 -2.56 4.92 -3.83
C SER A 888 -2.39 5.60 -2.48
N GLY A 889 -2.92 6.82 -2.41
CA GLY A 889 -2.93 7.65 -1.21
C GLY A 889 -1.57 8.28 -0.90
N GLY A 890 -1.32 8.55 0.39
CA GLY A 890 -0.14 9.25 0.88
C GLY A 890 -0.46 10.12 2.10
N TYR A 891 0.52 10.90 2.55
CA TYR A 891 0.38 11.74 3.74
C TYR A 891 -0.68 12.84 3.58
N TYR A 892 -1.49 13.04 4.63
CA TYR A 892 -2.44 14.13 4.72
C TYR A 892 -2.44 14.73 6.14
N ALA A 893 -1.96 15.97 6.26
CA ALA A 893 -1.80 16.64 7.55
C ALA A 893 -3.11 16.81 8.34
N GLY A 894 -4.26 16.82 7.65
CA GLY A 894 -5.59 16.98 8.25
C GLY A 894 -6.19 15.69 8.82
N ASN A 895 -5.52 14.54 8.72
CA ASN A 895 -5.97 13.30 9.33
C ASN A 895 -6.11 13.44 10.85
N SER A 896 -7.10 12.75 11.43
CA SER A 896 -7.44 12.83 12.85
C SER A 896 -6.29 12.39 13.77
N VAL A 897 -5.52 11.37 13.40
CA VAL A 897 -4.36 10.89 14.18
C VAL A 897 -3.30 11.99 14.27
N TRP A 898 -2.95 12.60 13.14
CA TRP A 898 -1.97 13.69 13.12
C TRP A 898 -2.45 14.95 13.83
N GLN A 899 -3.76 15.27 13.76
CA GLN A 899 -4.34 16.38 14.51
C GLN A 899 -4.25 16.14 16.03
N THR A 900 -4.57 14.94 16.48
CA THR A 900 -4.45 14.52 17.89
C THR A 900 -3.01 14.65 18.37
N LEU A 901 -2.04 14.13 17.61
CA LEU A 901 -0.62 14.22 17.96
C LEU A 901 -0.13 15.68 18.05
N ARG A 902 -0.52 16.54 17.10
CA ARG A 902 -0.15 17.96 17.13
C ARG A 902 -0.80 18.74 18.27
N SER A 903 -1.92 18.27 18.82
CA SER A 903 -2.55 18.89 20.00
C SER A 903 -1.83 18.51 21.31
N GLY A 904 -0.82 17.64 21.25
CA GLY A 904 -0.10 17.12 22.41
C GLY A 904 -0.78 15.92 23.07
N GLN A 905 -1.78 15.33 22.41
CA GLN A 905 -2.44 14.10 22.84
C GLN A 905 -1.89 12.92 22.05
N ALA A 906 -1.93 11.72 22.62
CA ALA A 906 -1.53 10.50 21.93
C ALA A 906 -2.64 9.46 22.01
N PRO A 907 -2.89 8.69 20.94
CA PRO A 907 -3.81 7.55 21.00
C PRO A 907 -3.25 6.45 21.90
N ASP A 908 -4.12 5.53 22.33
CA ASP A 908 -3.71 4.39 23.14
C ASP A 908 -2.66 3.52 22.41
N GLY A 909 -1.68 3.01 23.16
CA GLY A 909 -0.59 2.20 22.59
C GLY A 909 0.39 2.97 21.71
N PHE A 910 0.45 4.31 21.82
CA PHE A 910 1.45 5.15 21.17
C PHE A 910 2.70 5.29 22.06
N TYR A 911 3.88 5.04 21.48
CA TYR A 911 5.17 5.14 22.17
C TYR A 911 6.14 6.09 21.46
N LEU A 912 6.75 7.02 22.20
CA LEU A 912 7.80 7.93 21.73
C LEU A 912 8.90 8.07 22.80
N THR A 913 9.32 6.93 23.34
CA THR A 913 10.37 6.83 24.35
C THR A 913 11.76 6.85 23.70
N ASP A 914 12.82 7.05 24.50
CA ASP A 914 14.20 6.97 24.01
C ASP A 914 14.49 5.63 23.31
N LEU A 915 13.92 4.53 23.81
CA LEU A 915 14.01 3.20 23.18
C LEU A 915 13.43 3.21 21.76
N TYR A 916 12.25 3.79 21.58
CA TYR A 916 11.61 3.90 20.25
C TYR A 916 12.39 4.82 19.33
N LEU A 917 12.92 5.94 19.82
CA LEU A 917 13.72 6.87 19.01
C LEU A 917 15.09 6.27 18.64
N GLU A 918 15.67 5.42 19.49
CA GLU A 918 16.90 4.68 19.17
C GLU A 918 16.62 3.59 18.13
N ARG A 919 15.52 2.85 18.25
CA ARG A 919 15.13 1.79 17.31
C ARG A 919 14.63 2.31 15.97
N TYR A 920 13.87 3.41 15.98
CA TYR A 920 13.19 4.03 14.83
C TYR A 920 13.47 5.54 14.77
N PRO A 921 14.70 5.95 14.39
CA PRO A 921 15.13 7.36 14.45
C PRO A 921 14.29 8.33 13.62
N GLU A 922 13.61 7.86 12.57
CA GLU A 922 12.71 8.67 11.74
C GLU A 922 11.51 9.22 12.52
N MET A 923 11.11 8.55 13.61
CA MET A 923 10.02 8.99 14.49
C MET A 923 10.28 10.37 15.10
N ALA A 924 11.56 10.73 15.32
CA ALA A 924 11.93 12.05 15.85
C ALA A 924 11.41 13.22 14.97
N ARG A 925 11.17 12.95 13.68
CA ARG A 925 10.73 13.93 12.68
C ARG A 925 9.30 13.66 12.18
N MET A 926 8.53 12.80 12.85
CA MET A 926 7.22 12.34 12.35
C MET A 926 6.17 13.45 12.19
N LEU A 927 6.35 14.60 12.85
CA LEU A 927 5.46 15.77 12.74
C LEU A 927 6.01 16.86 11.82
N GLU A 928 7.22 16.70 11.28
CA GLU A 928 7.86 17.65 10.36
C GLU A 928 7.31 17.51 8.93
N GLU A 929 7.32 18.61 8.16
CA GLU A 929 6.90 18.64 6.76
C GLU A 929 8.03 19.13 5.84
N PRO A 930 8.09 18.68 4.57
CA PRO A 930 7.15 17.75 3.92
C PRO A 930 7.32 16.31 4.43
N ALA A 931 6.20 15.59 4.54
CA ALA A 931 6.19 14.17 4.89
C ALA A 931 5.99 13.35 3.61
N LEU A 932 6.92 12.43 3.34
CA LEU A 932 6.97 11.64 2.12
C LEU A 932 6.96 10.15 2.45
N SER A 933 6.51 9.37 1.47
CA SER A 933 6.83 7.95 1.36
C SER A 933 7.68 7.71 0.11
N PHE A 934 8.18 6.51 -0.08
CA PHE A 934 9.24 6.22 -1.02
C PHE A 934 8.82 5.08 -1.96
N ALA A 935 8.90 5.30 -3.27
CA ALA A 935 8.66 4.29 -4.27
C ALA A 935 9.93 4.12 -5.12
N TRP A 936 10.68 3.06 -4.85
CA TRP A 936 11.99 2.84 -5.45
C TRP A 936 12.03 1.56 -6.28
N ARG A 937 12.69 1.59 -7.44
CA ARG A 937 13.08 0.39 -8.21
C ARG A 937 11.92 -0.55 -8.56
N ASN A 938 10.67 -0.08 -8.53
CA ASN A 938 9.50 -0.92 -8.77
C ASN A 938 9.26 -1.08 -10.28
N VAL A 939 8.62 -2.18 -10.67
CA VAL A 939 8.15 -2.43 -12.03
C VAL A 939 6.64 -2.25 -12.08
N PHE A 940 6.15 -1.40 -12.99
CA PHE A 940 4.74 -1.20 -13.26
C PHE A 940 4.44 -1.62 -14.69
N TRP A 941 3.54 -2.59 -14.87
CA TRP A 941 3.12 -3.06 -16.19
C TRP A 941 1.60 -3.07 -16.29
N ARG A 942 1.07 -2.41 -17.32
CA ARG A 942 -0.38 -2.22 -17.54
C ARG A 942 -1.13 -1.66 -16.32
N CYS A 943 -0.46 -0.87 -15.50
CA CYS A 943 -1.12 -0.13 -14.44
C CYS A 943 -1.88 1.07 -15.02
N GLY A 944 -3.13 1.29 -14.61
CA GLY A 944 -3.89 2.47 -15.04
C GLY A 944 -3.23 3.77 -14.60
N ARG A 945 -2.75 3.82 -13.35
CA ARG A 945 -1.91 4.89 -12.81
C ARG A 945 -0.77 4.30 -11.97
N VAL A 946 0.43 4.85 -12.07
CA VAL A 946 1.54 4.46 -11.19
C VAL A 946 1.25 4.88 -9.74
N ALA A 947 0.86 6.15 -9.53
CA ALA A 947 0.52 6.69 -8.22
C ALA A 947 -0.75 7.54 -8.25
N SER A 948 -1.58 7.46 -7.19
CA SER A 948 -2.75 8.35 -7.07
C SER A 948 -2.39 9.76 -6.58
N ASN A 949 -1.31 9.90 -5.80
CA ASN A 949 -0.73 11.16 -5.32
C ASN A 949 0.81 11.15 -5.46
N PRO A 950 1.35 11.37 -6.67
CA PRO A 950 2.79 11.32 -6.90
C PRO A 950 3.58 12.38 -6.11
N GLY A 951 2.97 13.53 -5.77
CA GLY A 951 3.63 14.58 -4.98
C GLY A 951 3.92 14.21 -3.52
N GLY A 952 3.29 13.15 -3.01
CA GLY A 952 3.58 12.57 -1.69
C GLY A 952 4.65 11.47 -1.71
N LEU A 953 5.27 11.21 -2.88
CA LEU A 953 6.23 10.14 -3.07
C LEU A 953 7.57 10.66 -3.60
N GLU A 954 8.67 10.19 -3.01
CA GLU A 954 9.95 10.20 -3.69
C GLU A 954 10.03 8.96 -4.60
N MET A 955 10.19 9.19 -5.90
CA MET A 955 10.20 8.14 -6.91
C MET A 955 11.58 8.02 -7.56
N ILE A 956 12.23 6.87 -7.45
CA ILE A 956 13.59 6.64 -7.97
C ILE A 956 13.66 5.29 -8.67
N GLY A 957 14.21 5.24 -9.89
CA GLY A 957 14.53 3.98 -10.57
C GLY A 957 13.34 3.08 -10.92
N ASN A 958 12.11 3.59 -10.85
CA ASN A 958 10.92 2.82 -11.21
C ASN A 958 10.84 2.60 -12.73
N GLN A 959 10.50 1.40 -13.15
CA GLN A 959 10.27 1.03 -14.54
C GLN A 959 8.76 1.07 -14.80
N VAL A 960 8.32 1.90 -15.76
CA VAL A 960 6.92 2.00 -16.17
C VAL A 960 6.83 1.53 -17.62
N LEU A 961 6.15 0.41 -17.83
CA LEU A 961 6.03 -0.23 -19.14
C LEU A 961 4.66 0.06 -19.75
N ASP A 962 4.67 0.41 -21.03
CA ASP A 962 3.47 0.74 -21.81
C ASP A 962 2.49 -0.43 -21.90
N GLN A 963 1.22 -0.12 -22.21
CA GLN A 963 0.15 -1.12 -22.27
C GLN A 963 0.38 -2.23 -23.31
N ASP A 964 1.10 -1.91 -24.38
CA ASP A 964 1.41 -2.84 -25.48
C ASP A 964 2.72 -3.61 -25.27
N ALA A 965 3.50 -3.29 -24.22
CA ALA A 965 4.74 -3.98 -23.93
C ALA A 965 4.46 -5.43 -23.49
N PRO A 966 5.33 -6.41 -23.84
CA PRO A 966 5.21 -7.76 -23.29
C PRO A 966 5.34 -7.72 -21.76
N MET A 967 4.69 -8.67 -21.08
CA MET A 967 4.79 -8.79 -19.63
C MET A 967 6.27 -8.97 -19.22
N PRO A 968 6.77 -8.18 -18.26
CA PRO A 968 8.14 -8.32 -17.79
C PRO A 968 8.33 -9.65 -17.07
N ASP A 969 9.47 -10.30 -17.32
CA ASP A 969 9.87 -11.48 -16.54
C ASP A 969 10.57 -11.02 -15.24
N VAL A 970 9.79 -10.89 -14.18
CA VAL A 970 10.25 -10.46 -12.85
C VAL A 970 11.09 -11.51 -12.12
N THR A 971 11.26 -12.71 -12.72
CA THR A 971 12.16 -13.76 -12.20
C THR A 971 13.58 -13.62 -12.74
N GLN A 972 13.81 -12.67 -13.65
CA GLN A 972 15.13 -12.39 -14.24
C GLN A 972 15.69 -11.07 -13.71
N PRO A 973 17.03 -10.91 -13.71
CA PRO A 973 17.66 -9.67 -13.29
C PRO A 973 17.28 -8.53 -14.24
N LEU A 974 16.65 -7.49 -13.69
CA LEU A 974 16.41 -6.21 -14.34
C LEU A 974 17.31 -5.16 -13.66
N PRO A 975 17.73 -4.08 -14.35
CA PRO A 975 18.65 -3.10 -13.79
C PRO A 975 18.16 -2.57 -12.43
N GLY A 976 18.95 -2.79 -11.38
CA GLY A 976 18.63 -2.32 -10.03
C GLY A 976 17.48 -3.04 -9.32
N PHE A 977 16.80 -3.97 -10.01
CA PHE A 977 15.68 -4.76 -9.51
C PHE A 977 16.13 -6.19 -9.25
N ARG A 978 15.99 -6.63 -8.00
CA ARG A 978 16.29 -8.01 -7.61
C ARG A 978 15.18 -8.94 -8.12
N PRO A 979 15.53 -10.08 -8.76
CA PRO A 979 14.55 -11.08 -9.16
C PRO A 979 13.65 -11.53 -8.00
N ILE A 980 12.36 -11.66 -8.27
CA ILE A 980 11.37 -12.19 -7.31
C ILE A 980 11.46 -13.72 -7.31
N PRO A 981 11.69 -14.38 -6.15
CA PRO A 981 11.90 -15.82 -6.08
C PRO A 981 10.56 -16.59 -6.02
N LEU A 982 9.81 -16.64 -7.14
CA LEU A 982 8.47 -17.24 -7.18
C LEU A 982 8.41 -18.71 -6.70
N ASP A 983 9.45 -19.51 -6.99
CA ASP A 983 9.54 -20.92 -6.55
C ASP A 983 9.64 -21.10 -5.01
N ASP A 984 9.93 -20.01 -4.30
CA ASP A 984 10.02 -19.95 -2.84
C ASP A 984 8.81 -19.26 -2.20
N ILE A 985 7.74 -18.96 -2.93
CA ILE A 985 6.51 -18.36 -2.39
C ILE A 985 5.45 -19.44 -2.18
N GLY A 986 4.70 -19.32 -1.09
CA GLY A 986 3.58 -20.21 -0.78
C GLY A 986 4.01 -21.48 -0.08
N LEU A 987 3.21 -22.54 -0.25
CA LEU A 987 3.42 -23.83 0.43
C LEU A 987 4.64 -24.57 -0.13
N TYR A 988 5.25 -25.39 0.71
CA TYR A 988 6.31 -26.31 0.30
C TYR A 988 6.13 -27.72 0.87
N ASN A 989 6.63 -28.70 0.12
CA ASN A 989 6.64 -30.09 0.57
C ASN A 989 7.70 -30.29 1.66
N GLY A 990 7.34 -31.06 2.68
CA GLY A 990 8.18 -31.39 3.82
C GLY A 990 7.69 -32.65 4.54
N ARG A 991 8.12 -32.84 5.79
CA ARG A 991 7.75 -34.02 6.58
C ARG A 991 6.24 -34.10 6.87
N TYR A 992 5.59 -32.95 7.06
CA TYR A 992 4.21 -32.84 7.49
C TYR A 992 3.26 -32.38 6.37
N ARG A 993 3.78 -32.12 5.16
CA ARG A 993 2.99 -31.74 3.98
C ARG A 993 3.59 -32.37 2.73
N SER A 994 2.77 -33.07 1.94
CA SER A 994 3.21 -33.72 0.69
C SER A 994 2.48 -33.21 -0.56
N ASP A 995 1.53 -32.30 -0.37
CA ASP A 995 0.56 -31.81 -1.34
C ASP A 995 0.63 -30.28 -1.48
N ALA A 996 1.84 -29.72 -1.53
CA ALA A 996 2.02 -28.26 -1.60
C ALA A 996 1.59 -27.61 -2.93
N LYS A 997 1.30 -28.40 -3.98
CA LYS A 997 0.92 -27.90 -5.31
C LYS A 997 -0.57 -28.03 -5.56
#